data_AF-A0A0X8NWD2-F1
#
_entry.id   AF-A0A0X8NWD2-F1
#
_cell.length_a   1.000
_cell.length_b   1.000
_cell.length_c   1.000
_cell.angle_alpha   90.00
_cell.angle_beta   90.00
_cell.angle_gamma   90.00
#
_symmetry.space_group_name_H-M   'P 1'
#
loop_
_entity.id
_entity.type
_entity.pdbx_description
1 polymer ?
#
loop_
_entity_poly.entity_id
_entity_poly.type
_entity_poly.pdbx_seq_one_letter_code
_entity_poly.pdbx_strand_id
1 'polypeptide(L)'
;MLITMLSSVVAMPFLQRVTGSYFSDGESLASLRTLLSGTGTAMIGAAAIAFSIVVFAMQINVDRMPHGLFRRLSSDRRLLGSFLASFLIAIVVGSTSLIPDGGWAIPAIVAAIWGIAVIVLLFLFAYRRALQLINPIEQLSIMSREVQQDVRRWNRLADKAATLLREEPPPGAVNDGMELHFNAPKAYFFQVNDHWTKAAGQAIHYAISYAKRFAEQGDYEVTEHAFERVMLINATYCAAKHGTFVGSNPLLEMPGTTDGFINLSLEQLRQTMQTALAKGDERLGESTLRAIGGLYGVYLKIEYPGRDRSKFHALLAAGYMGSAVESVIPHNMPDLMMEGIRLMGRASKLALDHTKPNEIVSMVQKIATLSYVGILRTDHQAVTLTAFEQLADVTYDLITKGKHDIHFPVRQLRSAVTEAAKGFLEARETQLGSIHHHTLAPYFSSTSVSSLRGRLTSFVNQVGEAPVVNMRVGEIIGNFETWADQIYSSQKELLLLAVQKRSSFSYDLITWAVGISELLNALSNAPACPQYQKDKLRSHAVWLVSTLSWLPDDKDSVIFVAKYSLTELLFEAALDGYRRGCLDFYEASKQLLMDWARKGGRHETGRGILETAAKGLVALAISEGTQAATTVLKTKFGAMLNGEGAPAQELRIRAATKIARNADDFRNSSFLHSPIDYILAQLDQAAVRILMHEIAEILATDSAQSKPDSGCPK
;
A
#
# COMPACT_ATOMS: atom_id res chain seq x y z
N MET A 1 49.51 -17.68 2.29
CA MET A 1 49.99 -18.91 1.64
C MET A 1 51.14 -18.66 0.68
N LEU A 2 51.03 -17.77 -0.31
CA LEU A 2 52.12 -17.54 -1.27
C LEU A 2 53.41 -17.00 -0.61
N ILE A 3 53.28 -16.03 0.30
CA ILE A 3 54.41 -15.47 1.08
C ILE A 3 55.06 -16.52 2.00
N THR A 4 54.26 -17.38 2.63
CA THR A 4 54.75 -18.46 3.51
C THR A 4 55.37 -19.61 2.72
N MET A 5 54.91 -19.87 1.50
CA MET A 5 55.51 -20.84 0.58
C MET A 5 56.88 -20.33 0.08
N LEU A 6 56.95 -19.07 -0.35
CA LEU A 6 58.20 -18.41 -0.73
C LEU A 6 59.20 -18.36 0.42
N SER A 7 58.77 -18.02 1.65
CA SER A 7 59.67 -18.02 2.81
C SER A 7 60.19 -19.43 3.15
N SER A 8 59.36 -20.47 2.98
CA SER A 8 59.80 -21.86 3.22
C SER A 8 60.82 -22.34 2.19
N VAL A 9 60.70 -21.90 0.93
CA VAL A 9 61.68 -22.21 -0.13
C VAL A 9 62.99 -21.44 0.11
N VAL A 10 62.92 -20.20 0.60
CA VAL A 10 64.12 -19.40 0.94
C VAL A 10 64.83 -19.92 2.20
N ALA A 11 64.09 -20.48 3.17
CA ALA A 11 64.65 -21.09 4.38
C ALA A 11 65.18 -22.52 4.18
N MET A 12 64.88 -23.14 3.04
CA MET A 12 65.25 -24.49 2.66
C MET A 12 66.76 -24.80 2.75
N PRO A 13 67.68 -23.99 2.18
CA PRO A 13 69.12 -24.26 2.30
C PRO A 13 69.65 -24.16 3.73
N PHE A 14 69.03 -23.31 4.56
CA PHE A 14 69.37 -23.19 5.97
C PHE A 14 68.92 -24.43 6.76
N LEU A 15 67.68 -24.90 6.56
CA LEU A 15 67.18 -26.13 7.17
C LEU A 15 68.02 -27.34 6.75
N GLN A 16 68.39 -27.44 5.47
CA GLN A 16 69.24 -28.51 4.96
C GLN A 16 70.63 -28.53 5.59
N ARG A 17 71.21 -27.36 5.91
CA ARG A 17 72.50 -27.27 6.62
C ARG A 17 72.40 -27.70 8.09
N VAL A 18 71.25 -27.50 8.75
CA VAL A 18 71.06 -27.78 10.19
C VAL A 18 70.61 -29.22 10.44
N THR A 19 69.70 -29.75 9.63
CA THR A 19 69.08 -31.08 9.85
C THR A 19 69.42 -32.12 8.79
N GLY A 20 70.12 -31.76 7.71
CA GLY A 20 70.47 -32.69 6.63
C GLY A 20 71.43 -33.82 7.06
N SER A 21 72.27 -33.58 8.07
CA SER A 21 73.17 -34.60 8.63
C SER A 21 72.41 -35.75 9.32
N TYR A 22 71.24 -35.46 9.90
CA TYR A 22 70.38 -36.47 10.54
C TYR A 22 69.89 -37.51 9.54
N PHE A 23 69.48 -37.08 8.34
CA PHE A 23 69.00 -37.96 7.26
C PHE A 23 70.10 -38.61 6.42
N SER A 24 71.37 -38.44 6.83
CA SER A 24 72.50 -39.13 6.21
C SER A 24 72.64 -40.58 6.72
N ASP A 25 71.95 -40.92 7.82
CA ASP A 25 71.86 -42.28 8.34
C ASP A 25 70.77 -43.09 7.63
N GLY A 26 71.08 -44.32 7.23
CA GLY A 26 70.22 -45.17 6.40
C GLY A 26 68.90 -45.54 7.06
N GLU A 27 68.88 -45.72 8.38
CA GLU A 27 67.66 -46.03 9.14
C GLU A 27 66.70 -44.83 9.24
N SER A 28 67.24 -43.63 9.46
CA SER A 28 66.46 -42.40 9.54
C SER A 28 65.83 -42.03 8.19
N LEU A 29 66.56 -42.25 7.09
CA LEU A 29 66.06 -42.05 5.74
C LEU A 29 64.98 -43.08 5.38
N ALA A 30 65.17 -44.35 5.75
CA ALA A 30 64.16 -45.40 5.56
C ALA A 30 62.86 -45.11 6.33
N SER A 31 62.98 -44.57 7.55
CA SER A 31 61.84 -44.13 8.36
C SER A 31 61.08 -42.97 7.70
N LEU A 32 61.79 -41.98 7.15
CA LEU A 32 61.19 -40.88 6.38
C LEU A 32 60.48 -41.36 5.11
N ARG A 33 61.10 -42.27 4.34
CA ARG A 33 60.49 -42.86 3.14
C ARG A 33 59.18 -43.57 3.50
N THR A 34 59.17 -44.32 4.59
CA THR A 34 57.98 -45.02 5.10
C THR A 34 56.90 -44.02 5.54
N LEU A 35 57.28 -42.95 6.23
CA LEU A 35 56.34 -41.90 6.66
C LEU A 35 55.70 -41.17 5.46
N LEU A 36 56.48 -40.81 4.45
CA LEU A 36 55.98 -40.13 3.25
C LEU A 36 55.06 -41.02 2.41
N SER A 37 55.46 -42.29 2.21
CA SER A 37 54.63 -43.30 1.53
C SER A 37 53.34 -43.58 2.30
N GLY A 38 53.43 -43.75 3.62
CA GLY A 38 52.28 -43.97 4.50
C GLY A 38 51.33 -42.78 4.52
N THR A 39 51.86 -41.56 4.59
CA THR A 39 51.06 -40.33 4.57
C THR A 39 50.37 -40.12 3.23
N GLY A 40 51.08 -40.33 2.10
CA GLY A 40 50.48 -40.28 0.77
C GLY A 40 49.33 -41.27 0.60
N THR A 41 49.53 -42.52 1.05
CA THR A 41 48.52 -43.58 1.02
C THR A 41 47.31 -43.26 1.92
N ALA A 42 47.55 -42.74 3.13
CA ALA A 42 46.50 -42.32 4.04
C ALA A 42 45.68 -41.15 3.47
N MET A 43 46.32 -40.20 2.79
CA MET A 43 45.63 -39.08 2.12
C MET A 43 44.81 -39.53 0.92
N ILE A 44 45.29 -40.52 0.16
CA ILE A 44 44.49 -41.18 -0.90
C ILE A 44 43.24 -41.81 -0.29
N GLY A 45 43.38 -42.57 0.81
CA GLY A 45 42.25 -43.16 1.54
C GLY A 45 41.27 -42.11 2.06
N ALA A 46 41.76 -41.04 2.67
CA ALA A 46 40.93 -39.93 3.15
C ALA A 46 40.16 -39.24 2.01
N ALA A 47 40.80 -39.02 0.85
CA ALA A 47 40.15 -38.46 -0.33
C ALA A 47 39.01 -39.36 -0.84
N ALA A 48 39.22 -40.67 -0.86
CA ALA A 48 38.22 -41.64 -1.29
C ALA A 48 37.01 -41.72 -0.32
N ILE A 49 37.24 -41.65 0.99
CA ILE A 49 36.18 -41.61 2.00
C ILE A 49 35.38 -40.31 1.89
N ALA A 50 36.06 -39.16 1.84
CA ALA A 50 35.41 -37.86 1.71
C ALA A 50 34.58 -37.76 0.43
N PHE A 51 35.11 -38.27 -0.69
CA PHE A 51 34.38 -38.37 -1.95
C PHE A 51 33.12 -39.23 -1.81
N SER A 52 33.24 -40.43 -1.23
CA SER A 52 32.12 -41.34 -1.03
C SER A 52 31.01 -40.72 -0.17
N ILE A 53 31.36 -40.06 0.95
CA ILE A 53 30.39 -39.39 1.83
C ILE A 53 29.69 -38.25 1.09
N VAL A 54 30.42 -37.42 0.35
CA VAL A 54 29.85 -36.29 -0.38
C VAL A 54 28.92 -36.77 -1.50
N VAL A 55 29.31 -37.79 -2.26
CA VAL A 55 28.46 -38.39 -3.30
C VAL A 55 27.21 -39.00 -2.68
N PHE A 56 27.34 -39.70 -1.56
CA PHE A 56 26.21 -40.30 -0.86
C PHE A 56 25.24 -39.24 -0.30
N ALA A 57 25.75 -38.19 0.36
CA ALA A 57 24.93 -37.07 0.83
C ALA A 57 24.21 -36.37 -0.32
N MET A 58 24.86 -36.26 -1.49
CA MET A 58 24.25 -35.75 -2.70
C MET A 58 23.14 -36.68 -3.22
N GLN A 59 23.36 -38.01 -3.22
CA GLN A 59 22.37 -39.01 -3.63
C GLN A 59 21.13 -39.04 -2.72
N ILE A 60 21.31 -39.06 -1.40
CA ILE A 60 20.20 -39.01 -0.43
C ILE A 60 19.36 -37.75 -0.61
N ASN A 61 20.01 -36.62 -0.87
CA ASN A 61 19.29 -35.38 -1.12
C ASN A 61 18.66 -35.34 -2.53
N VAL A 62 19.14 -36.17 -3.47
CA VAL A 62 18.60 -36.32 -4.83
C VAL A 62 17.35 -37.18 -4.89
N ASP A 63 17.15 -38.14 -3.99
CA ASP A 63 15.84 -38.81 -3.82
C ASP A 63 14.72 -37.81 -3.47
N ARG A 64 15.10 -36.56 -3.19
CA ARG A 64 14.23 -35.40 -2.97
C ARG A 64 14.17 -34.43 -4.17
N MET A 65 14.70 -34.77 -5.35
CA MET A 65 14.74 -33.90 -6.54
C MET A 65 14.19 -34.57 -7.82
N PRO A 66 13.55 -33.81 -8.74
CA PRO A 66 13.17 -34.32 -10.06
C PRO A 66 14.39 -34.63 -10.96
N HIS A 67 14.29 -35.72 -11.74
CA HIS A 67 15.42 -36.47 -12.34
C HIS A 67 16.38 -35.69 -13.26
N GLY A 68 15.99 -34.54 -13.82
CA GLY A 68 16.83 -33.76 -14.73
C GLY A 68 17.99 -33.01 -14.06
N LEU A 69 17.85 -32.67 -12.77
CA LEU A 69 18.84 -31.89 -12.03
C LEU A 69 20.01 -32.76 -11.52
N PHE A 70 19.76 -34.05 -11.28
CA PHE A 70 20.75 -35.03 -10.81
C PHE A 70 21.98 -35.10 -11.71
N ARG A 71 21.78 -35.27 -13.02
CA ARG A 71 22.89 -35.38 -13.99
C ARG A 71 23.71 -34.08 -14.06
N ARG A 72 23.10 -32.94 -13.76
CA ARG A 72 23.74 -31.63 -13.80
C ARG A 72 24.49 -31.30 -12.50
N LEU A 73 23.96 -31.66 -11.34
CA LEU A 73 24.65 -31.41 -10.05
C LEU A 73 25.73 -32.45 -9.73
N SER A 74 25.54 -33.72 -10.10
CA SER A 74 26.56 -34.77 -9.93
C SER A 74 27.78 -34.59 -10.83
N SER A 75 27.68 -33.76 -11.88
CA SER A 75 28.79 -33.45 -12.80
C SER A 75 29.45 -32.10 -12.52
N ASP A 76 29.30 -31.54 -11.31
CA ASP A 76 29.98 -30.30 -10.93
C ASP A 76 31.51 -30.47 -11.06
N ARG A 77 32.06 -29.86 -12.12
CA ARG A 77 33.48 -29.96 -12.48
C ARG A 77 34.41 -29.40 -11.41
N ARG A 78 33.95 -28.45 -10.60
CA ARG A 78 34.75 -27.85 -9.52
C ARG A 78 34.86 -28.81 -8.35
N LEU A 79 33.76 -29.48 -8.00
CA LEU A 79 33.75 -30.50 -6.96
C LEU A 79 34.59 -31.71 -7.40
N LEU A 80 34.32 -32.26 -8.58
CA LEU A 80 35.07 -33.41 -9.11
C LEU A 80 36.56 -33.08 -9.30
N GLY A 81 36.85 -31.89 -9.81
CA GLY A 81 38.22 -31.39 -9.98
C GLY A 81 38.97 -31.24 -8.66
N SER A 82 38.30 -30.82 -7.58
CA SER A 82 38.93 -30.70 -6.26
C SER A 82 39.32 -32.05 -5.65
N PHE A 83 38.48 -33.08 -5.83
CA PHE A 83 38.80 -34.45 -5.39
C PHE A 83 39.90 -35.08 -6.26
N LEU A 84 39.83 -34.93 -7.58
CA LEU A 84 40.87 -35.41 -8.48
C LEU A 84 42.22 -34.74 -8.20
N ALA A 85 42.24 -33.43 -8.00
CA ALA A 85 43.46 -32.70 -7.63
C ALA A 85 44.01 -33.18 -6.29
N SER A 86 43.16 -33.41 -5.29
CA SER A 86 43.59 -33.95 -3.99
C SER A 86 44.21 -35.34 -4.12
N PHE A 87 43.63 -36.20 -4.96
CA PHE A 87 44.15 -37.54 -5.24
C PHE A 87 45.52 -37.49 -5.95
N LEU A 88 45.67 -36.63 -6.96
CA LEU A 88 46.94 -36.45 -7.68
C LEU A 88 48.03 -35.87 -6.76
N ILE A 89 47.70 -34.89 -5.91
CA ILE A 89 48.65 -34.32 -4.95
C ILE A 89 49.06 -35.39 -3.93
N ALA A 90 48.15 -36.25 -3.48
CA ALA A 90 48.48 -37.34 -2.56
C ALA A 90 49.42 -38.37 -3.19
N ILE A 91 49.28 -38.67 -4.49
CA ILE A 91 50.24 -39.47 -5.25
C ILE A 91 51.61 -38.77 -5.31
N VAL A 92 51.65 -37.46 -5.56
CA VAL A 92 52.90 -36.70 -5.56
C VAL A 92 53.57 -36.75 -4.18
N VAL A 93 52.83 -36.55 -3.09
CA VAL A 93 53.34 -36.68 -1.71
C VAL A 93 53.87 -38.09 -1.45
N GLY A 94 53.15 -39.13 -1.84
CA GLY A 94 53.63 -40.51 -1.72
C GLY A 94 54.88 -40.78 -2.57
N SER A 95 54.95 -40.22 -3.78
CA SER A 95 56.08 -40.35 -4.69
C SER A 95 57.33 -39.63 -4.18
N THR A 96 57.18 -38.61 -3.33
CA THR A 96 58.32 -38.01 -2.62
C THR A 96 59.03 -38.98 -1.67
N SER A 97 58.53 -40.21 -1.47
CA SER A 97 59.27 -41.28 -0.77
C SER A 97 60.40 -41.92 -1.61
N LEU A 98 60.44 -41.70 -2.94
CA LEU A 98 61.48 -42.24 -3.84
C LEU A 98 62.78 -41.41 -3.82
N ILE A 99 63.14 -40.87 -2.66
CA ILE A 99 64.30 -40.00 -2.47
C ILE A 99 65.59 -40.83 -2.61
N PRO A 100 66.54 -40.48 -3.50
CA PRO A 100 67.77 -41.25 -3.67
C PRO A 100 68.69 -41.15 -2.45
N ASP A 101 68.96 -39.94 -1.96
CA ASP A 101 69.93 -39.66 -0.88
C ASP A 101 69.41 -38.62 0.13
N GLY A 102 70.01 -38.55 1.32
CA GLY A 102 69.63 -37.64 2.41
C GLY A 102 69.63 -36.14 2.05
N GLY A 103 70.38 -35.74 1.01
CA GLY A 103 70.36 -34.38 0.48
C GLY A 103 69.01 -33.92 -0.09
N TRP A 104 68.09 -34.85 -0.39
CA TRP A 104 66.75 -34.55 -0.90
C TRP A 104 65.65 -34.68 0.17
N ALA A 105 66.00 -35.02 1.42
CA ALA A 105 65.05 -35.22 2.51
C ALA A 105 64.27 -33.94 2.87
N ILE A 106 64.96 -32.81 3.04
CA ILE A 106 64.33 -31.52 3.37
C ILE A 106 63.42 -31.02 2.24
N PRO A 107 63.82 -31.07 0.95
CA PRO A 107 62.90 -30.83 -0.16
C PRO A 107 61.63 -31.66 -0.14
N ALA A 108 61.75 -32.97 0.10
CA ALA A 108 60.61 -33.86 0.15
C ALA A 108 59.66 -33.52 1.32
N ILE A 109 60.19 -33.21 2.50
CA ILE A 109 59.38 -32.82 3.67
C ILE A 109 58.63 -31.52 3.41
N VAL A 110 59.28 -30.50 2.86
CA VAL A 110 58.63 -29.22 2.53
C VAL A 110 57.54 -29.43 1.48
N ALA A 111 57.82 -30.20 0.43
CA ALA A 111 56.84 -30.55 -0.60
C ALA A 111 55.64 -31.33 -0.02
N ALA A 112 55.89 -32.27 0.90
CA ALA A 112 54.86 -33.05 1.56
C ALA A 112 53.96 -32.19 2.46
N ILE A 113 54.54 -31.29 3.27
CA ILE A 113 53.78 -30.37 4.13
C ILE A 113 52.87 -29.46 3.29
N TRP A 114 53.39 -28.90 2.20
CA TRP A 114 52.59 -28.09 1.28
C TRP A 114 51.52 -28.91 0.56
N GLY A 115 51.84 -30.13 0.13
CA GLY A 115 50.87 -31.05 -0.46
C GLY A 115 49.72 -31.34 0.48
N ILE A 116 50.01 -31.65 1.76
CA ILE A 116 49.00 -31.88 2.81
C ILE A 116 48.16 -30.61 3.03
N ALA A 117 48.79 -29.44 3.15
CA ALA A 117 48.07 -28.18 3.35
C ALA A 117 47.12 -27.86 2.18
N VAL A 118 47.54 -28.11 0.94
CA VAL A 118 46.70 -27.93 -0.25
C VAL A 118 45.55 -28.95 -0.28
N ILE A 119 45.81 -30.22 0.06
CA ILE A 119 44.76 -31.24 0.17
C ILE A 119 43.68 -30.83 1.19
N VAL A 120 44.08 -30.36 2.38
CA VAL A 120 43.13 -29.90 3.41
C VAL A 120 42.29 -28.72 2.90
N LEU A 121 42.91 -27.74 2.21
CA LEU A 121 42.17 -26.63 1.60
C LEU A 121 41.20 -27.09 0.52
N LEU A 122 41.61 -28.03 -0.33
CA LEU A 122 40.76 -28.60 -1.36
C LEU A 122 39.58 -29.36 -0.75
N PHE A 123 39.77 -30.08 0.36
CA PHE A 123 38.68 -30.72 1.10
C PHE A 123 37.73 -29.70 1.72
N LEU A 124 38.23 -28.65 2.36
CA LEU A 124 37.37 -27.57 2.89
C LEU A 124 36.57 -26.89 1.78
N PHE A 125 37.20 -26.67 0.62
CA PHE A 125 36.53 -26.14 -0.56
C PHE A 125 35.45 -27.11 -1.08
N ALA A 126 35.78 -28.39 -1.23
CA ALA A 126 34.87 -29.44 -1.68
C ALA A 126 33.67 -29.59 -0.74
N TYR A 127 33.92 -29.58 0.57
CA TYR A 127 32.89 -29.64 1.61
C TYR A 127 31.95 -28.44 1.56
N ARG A 128 32.50 -27.22 1.50
CA ARG A 128 31.68 -26.01 1.36
C ARG A 128 30.85 -26.01 0.07
N ARG A 129 31.44 -26.48 -1.03
CA ARG A 129 30.74 -26.62 -2.32
C ARG A 129 29.63 -27.67 -2.25
N ALA A 130 29.88 -28.80 -1.60
CA ALA A 130 28.88 -29.84 -1.39
C ALA A 130 27.69 -29.34 -0.56
N LEU A 131 27.94 -28.59 0.53
CA LEU A 131 26.89 -27.96 1.32
C LEU A 131 26.04 -26.97 0.49
N GLN A 132 26.67 -26.16 -0.37
CA GLN A 132 25.94 -25.30 -1.30
C GLN A 132 25.05 -26.09 -2.27
N LEU A 133 25.54 -27.22 -2.79
CA LEU A 133 24.77 -28.06 -3.70
C LEU A 133 23.63 -28.80 -3.00
N ILE A 134 23.68 -28.95 -1.68
CA ILE A 134 22.64 -29.58 -0.86
C ILE A 134 21.55 -28.57 -0.46
N ASN A 135 21.90 -27.29 -0.29
CA ASN A 135 20.96 -26.25 0.12
C ASN A 135 19.92 -25.96 -0.99
N PRO A 136 18.60 -26.13 -0.74
CA PRO A 136 17.55 -25.90 -1.73
C PRO A 136 17.50 -24.46 -2.26
N ILE A 137 17.82 -23.48 -1.41
CA ILE A 137 17.90 -22.05 -1.79
C ILE A 137 18.98 -21.85 -2.86
N GLU A 138 20.14 -22.46 -2.67
CA GLU A 138 21.24 -22.38 -3.63
C GLU A 138 20.99 -23.18 -4.90
N GLN A 139 20.27 -24.31 -4.82
CA GLN A 139 19.84 -25.04 -6.02
C GLN A 139 18.91 -24.18 -6.89
N LEU A 140 17.93 -23.50 -6.27
CA LEU A 140 17.04 -22.56 -6.94
C LEU A 140 17.81 -21.36 -7.51
N SER A 141 18.83 -20.87 -6.80
CA SER A 141 19.68 -19.75 -7.23
C SER A 141 20.49 -20.12 -8.49
N ILE A 142 21.11 -21.30 -8.49
CA ILE A 142 21.91 -21.84 -9.60
C ILE A 142 21.03 -22.02 -10.83
N MET A 143 19.89 -22.71 -10.68
CA MET A 143 18.95 -22.95 -11.77
C MET A 143 18.43 -21.63 -12.37
N SER A 144 17.97 -20.71 -11.53
CA SER A 144 17.46 -19.40 -11.98
C SER A 144 18.54 -18.63 -12.74
N ARG A 145 19.78 -18.60 -12.23
CA ARG A 145 20.89 -17.90 -12.89
C ARG A 145 21.23 -18.48 -14.25
N GLU A 146 21.26 -19.81 -14.38
CA GLU A 146 21.52 -20.47 -15.67
C GLU A 146 20.44 -20.13 -16.71
N VAL A 147 19.17 -20.21 -16.31
CA VAL A 147 18.05 -19.84 -17.19
C VAL A 147 18.08 -18.36 -17.56
N GLN A 148 18.38 -17.47 -16.61
CA GLN A 148 18.51 -16.04 -16.92
C GLN A 148 19.64 -15.79 -17.92
N GLN A 149 20.76 -16.50 -17.81
CA GLN A 149 21.86 -16.41 -18.77
C GLN A 149 21.44 -16.91 -20.15
N ASP A 150 20.68 -18.00 -20.22
CA ASP A 150 20.15 -18.55 -21.48
C ASP A 150 19.18 -17.58 -22.15
N VAL A 151 18.20 -17.05 -21.40
CA VAL A 151 17.25 -16.02 -21.88
C VAL A 151 17.99 -14.77 -22.37
N ARG A 152 19.02 -14.31 -21.63
CA ARG A 152 19.86 -13.18 -22.07
C ARG A 152 20.67 -13.50 -23.32
N ARG A 153 21.11 -14.75 -23.49
CA ARG A 153 21.80 -15.19 -24.71
C ARG A 153 20.86 -15.15 -25.90
N TRP A 154 19.64 -15.67 -25.77
CA TRP A 154 18.59 -15.57 -26.79
C TRP A 154 18.26 -14.12 -27.12
N ASN A 155 18.16 -13.23 -26.12
CA ASN A 155 17.96 -11.81 -26.36
C ASN A 155 19.08 -11.21 -27.25
N ARG A 156 20.35 -11.49 -26.94
CA ARG A 156 21.48 -11.00 -27.74
C ARG A 156 21.46 -11.54 -29.18
N LEU A 157 21.01 -12.78 -29.38
CA LEU A 157 20.84 -13.36 -30.72
C LEU A 157 19.71 -12.66 -31.47
N ALA A 158 18.58 -12.42 -30.79
CA ALA A 158 17.43 -11.72 -31.35
C ALA A 158 17.76 -10.26 -31.71
N ASP A 159 18.50 -9.55 -30.87
CA ASP A 159 18.95 -8.17 -31.15
C ASP A 159 19.89 -8.14 -32.37
N LYS A 160 20.84 -9.07 -32.47
CA LYS A 160 21.71 -9.21 -33.66
C LYS A 160 20.90 -9.51 -34.93
N ALA A 161 19.97 -10.47 -34.86
CA ALA A 161 19.12 -10.80 -35.99
C ALA A 161 18.25 -9.61 -36.42
N ALA A 162 17.67 -8.89 -35.47
CA ALA A 162 16.88 -7.70 -35.74
C ALA A 162 17.70 -6.57 -36.38
N THR A 163 18.98 -6.45 -36.05
CA THR A 163 19.89 -5.48 -36.68
C THR A 163 20.16 -5.83 -38.15
N LEU A 164 20.27 -7.12 -38.47
CA LEU A 164 20.50 -7.61 -39.84
C LEU A 164 19.24 -7.54 -40.73
N LEU A 165 18.07 -7.64 -40.12
CA LEU A 165 16.76 -7.62 -40.78
C LEU A 165 16.13 -6.22 -40.84
N ARG A 166 16.82 -5.19 -40.34
CA ARG A 166 16.28 -3.83 -40.29
C ARG A 166 16.35 -3.22 -41.70
N GLU A 167 15.21 -3.02 -42.32
CA GLU A 167 15.09 -2.24 -43.55
C GLU A 167 15.29 -0.74 -43.25
N GLU A 168 15.92 -0.01 -44.17
CA GLU A 168 16.04 1.45 -44.04
C GLU A 168 14.64 2.08 -44.01
N PRO A 169 14.37 3.04 -43.10
CA PRO A 169 13.08 3.69 -43.05
C PRO A 169 12.82 4.42 -44.39
N PRO A 170 11.58 4.39 -44.91
CA PRO A 170 11.26 5.08 -46.16
C PRO A 170 11.58 6.58 -46.04
N PRO A 171 12.10 7.22 -47.10
CA PRO A 171 12.47 8.64 -47.06
C PRO A 171 11.23 9.49 -46.79
N GLY A 172 11.21 10.16 -45.63
CA GLY A 172 10.10 11.01 -45.17
C GLY A 172 9.44 10.61 -43.85
N ALA A 173 9.84 9.49 -43.21
CA ALA A 173 9.36 9.14 -41.88
C ALA A 173 9.92 10.11 -40.82
N VAL A 174 9.08 11.05 -40.37
CA VAL A 174 9.39 11.94 -39.25
C VAL A 174 9.52 11.10 -37.99
N ASN A 175 10.73 11.01 -37.47
CA ASN A 175 11.03 10.33 -36.22
C ASN A 175 10.64 11.26 -35.05
N ASP A 176 9.35 11.30 -34.71
CA ASP A 176 8.90 11.93 -33.46
C ASP A 176 9.46 11.06 -32.32
N GLY A 177 10.62 11.46 -31.77
CA GLY A 177 11.44 10.69 -30.82
C GLY A 177 10.81 10.32 -29.47
N MET A 178 9.47 10.31 -29.36
CA MET A 178 8.69 9.92 -28.19
C MET A 178 7.93 8.59 -28.33
N GLU A 179 7.83 7.98 -29.52
CA GLU A 179 7.06 6.74 -29.71
C GLU A 179 7.95 5.49 -29.74
N LEU A 180 7.69 4.54 -28.83
CA LEU A 180 8.28 3.20 -28.89
C LEU A 180 7.68 2.46 -30.10
N HIS A 181 8.51 2.10 -31.08
CA HIS A 181 8.08 1.33 -32.24
C HIS A 181 8.12 -0.18 -31.99
N PHE A 182 7.15 -0.92 -32.53
CA PHE A 182 7.13 -2.38 -32.46
C PHE A 182 8.31 -2.97 -33.22
N ASN A 183 9.12 -3.79 -32.54
CA ASN A 183 10.28 -4.44 -33.13
C ASN A 183 9.86 -5.73 -33.84
N ALA A 184 9.32 -5.58 -35.06
CA ALA A 184 8.85 -6.69 -35.88
C ALA A 184 9.93 -7.75 -36.19
N PRO A 185 11.19 -7.38 -36.54
CA PRO A 185 12.23 -8.38 -36.77
C PRO A 185 12.54 -9.24 -35.55
N LYS A 186 12.62 -8.62 -34.36
CA LYS A 186 12.86 -9.34 -33.10
C LYS A 186 11.67 -10.22 -32.72
N ALA A 187 10.44 -9.74 -32.93
CA ALA A 187 9.22 -10.52 -32.72
C ALA A 187 9.21 -11.77 -33.61
N TYR A 188 9.53 -11.61 -34.90
CA TYR A 188 9.61 -12.70 -35.86
C TYR A 188 10.69 -13.73 -35.48
N PHE A 189 11.87 -13.27 -35.04
CA PHE A 189 12.92 -14.16 -34.56
C PHE A 189 12.43 -15.08 -33.42
N PHE A 190 11.69 -14.55 -32.44
CA PHE A 190 11.12 -15.35 -31.37
C PHE A 190 9.98 -16.28 -31.81
N GLN A 191 9.20 -15.89 -32.82
CA GLN A 191 8.16 -16.74 -33.40
C GLN A 191 8.75 -17.97 -34.11
N VAL A 192 9.83 -17.79 -34.87
CA VAL A 192 10.52 -18.90 -35.56
C VAL A 192 11.24 -19.83 -34.56
N ASN A 193 11.70 -19.29 -33.44
CA ASN A 193 12.45 -20.04 -32.42
C ASN A 193 11.58 -20.34 -31.18
N ASP A 194 10.38 -20.91 -31.37
CA ASP A 194 9.36 -21.18 -30.34
C ASP A 194 9.86 -21.83 -29.02
N HIS A 195 10.96 -22.57 -29.08
CA HIS A 195 11.54 -23.32 -27.97
C HIS A 195 12.45 -22.51 -27.04
N TRP A 196 12.72 -21.24 -27.36
CA TRP A 196 13.63 -20.40 -26.57
C TRP A 196 13.18 -20.19 -25.11
N THR A 197 11.89 -20.38 -24.81
CA THR A 197 11.32 -20.29 -23.45
C THR A 197 11.23 -21.62 -22.72
N LYS A 198 11.52 -22.77 -23.36
CA LYS A 198 11.31 -24.10 -22.76
C LYS A 198 12.09 -24.29 -21.46
N ALA A 199 13.37 -23.89 -21.43
CA ALA A 199 14.20 -23.98 -20.23
C ALA A 199 13.66 -23.10 -19.09
N ALA A 200 13.18 -21.91 -19.42
CA ALA A 200 12.58 -21.00 -18.44
C ALA A 200 11.25 -21.53 -17.89
N GLY A 201 10.39 -22.10 -18.75
CA GLY A 201 9.14 -22.71 -18.33
C GLY A 201 9.36 -23.92 -17.40
N GLN A 202 10.34 -24.77 -17.71
CA GLN A 202 10.73 -25.89 -16.84
C GLN A 202 11.25 -25.40 -15.48
N ALA A 203 12.03 -24.32 -15.45
CA ALA A 203 12.53 -23.75 -14.21
C ALA A 203 11.42 -23.14 -13.34
N ILE A 204 10.40 -22.53 -13.95
CA ILE A 204 9.21 -22.08 -13.21
C ILE A 204 8.49 -23.28 -12.61
N HIS A 205 8.21 -24.32 -13.40
CA HIS A 205 7.55 -25.53 -12.90
C HIS A 205 8.33 -26.16 -11.74
N TYR A 206 9.66 -26.21 -11.84
CA TYR A 206 10.54 -26.70 -10.78
C TYR A 206 10.47 -25.83 -9.52
N ALA A 207 10.56 -24.50 -9.66
CA ALA A 207 10.45 -23.58 -8.53
C ALA A 207 9.10 -23.71 -7.82
N ILE A 208 8.00 -23.83 -8.56
CA ILE A 208 6.66 -24.04 -8.00
C ILE A 208 6.56 -25.39 -7.28
N SER A 209 7.15 -26.45 -7.85
CA SER A 209 7.18 -27.76 -7.21
C SER A 209 7.98 -27.73 -5.90
N TYR A 210 9.09 -26.99 -5.87
CA TYR A 210 9.86 -26.74 -4.64
C TYR A 210 9.05 -25.98 -3.61
N ALA A 211 8.41 -24.89 -4.01
CA ALA A 211 7.55 -24.09 -3.13
C ALA A 211 6.49 -24.96 -2.44
N LYS A 212 5.76 -25.77 -3.22
CA LYS A 212 4.72 -26.66 -2.66
C LYS A 212 5.31 -27.70 -1.70
N ARG A 213 6.40 -28.35 -2.08
CA ARG A 213 7.03 -29.41 -1.28
C ARG A 213 7.59 -28.90 0.04
N PHE A 214 8.28 -27.77 0.03
CA PHE A 214 8.89 -27.22 1.24
C PHE A 214 7.84 -26.56 2.15
N ALA A 215 6.77 -25.99 1.60
CA ALA A 215 5.60 -25.58 2.36
C ALA A 215 4.95 -26.76 3.12
N GLU A 216 4.81 -27.93 2.48
CA GLU A 216 4.33 -29.16 3.16
C GLU A 216 5.22 -29.59 4.34
N GLN A 217 6.50 -29.19 4.34
CA GLN A 217 7.45 -29.46 5.41
C GLN A 217 7.52 -28.34 6.44
N GLY A 218 6.75 -27.26 6.26
CA GLY A 218 6.79 -26.06 7.10
C GLY A 218 7.97 -25.12 6.82
N ASP A 219 8.76 -25.38 5.78
CA ASP A 219 9.89 -24.55 5.37
C ASP A 219 9.42 -23.49 4.36
N TYR A 220 8.89 -22.40 4.92
CA TYR A 220 8.39 -21.28 4.13
C TYR A 220 9.50 -20.36 3.61
N GLU A 221 10.73 -20.44 4.17
CA GLU A 221 11.86 -19.66 3.67
C GLU A 221 12.26 -20.11 2.25
N VAL A 222 12.33 -21.43 2.04
CA VAL A 222 12.57 -22.00 0.71
C VAL A 222 11.41 -21.71 -0.24
N THR A 223 10.18 -21.68 0.28
CA THR A 223 8.96 -21.40 -0.47
C THR A 223 8.95 -19.96 -1.02
N GLU A 224 9.19 -18.98 -0.16
CA GLU A 224 9.29 -17.57 -0.56
C GLU A 224 10.42 -17.35 -1.55
N HIS A 225 11.59 -17.93 -1.29
CA HIS A 225 12.73 -17.84 -2.20
C HIS A 225 12.45 -18.48 -3.57
N ALA A 226 11.70 -19.58 -3.62
CA ALA A 226 11.28 -20.20 -4.89
C ALA A 226 10.37 -19.26 -5.71
N PHE A 227 9.40 -18.60 -5.07
CA PHE A 227 8.55 -17.61 -5.75
C PHE A 227 9.34 -16.38 -6.21
N GLU A 228 10.33 -15.91 -5.43
CA GLU A 228 11.23 -14.85 -5.86
C GLU A 228 11.97 -15.23 -7.16
N ARG A 229 12.41 -16.50 -7.29
CA ARG A 229 13.04 -16.98 -8.52
C ARG A 229 12.07 -17.03 -9.70
N VAL A 230 10.79 -17.35 -9.49
CA VAL A 230 9.75 -17.24 -10.53
C VAL A 230 9.60 -15.80 -11.02
N MET A 231 9.60 -14.83 -10.11
CA MET A 231 9.54 -13.40 -10.45
C MET A 231 10.77 -12.94 -11.25
N LEU A 232 11.98 -13.33 -10.83
CA LEU A 232 13.22 -12.95 -11.53
C LEU A 232 13.32 -13.55 -12.94
N ILE A 233 12.85 -14.78 -13.12
CA ILE A 233 12.77 -15.42 -14.44
C ILE A 233 11.79 -14.63 -15.33
N ASN A 234 10.61 -14.29 -14.83
CA ASN A 234 9.63 -13.48 -15.56
C ASN A 234 10.17 -12.08 -15.90
N ALA A 235 10.85 -11.41 -14.96
CA ALA A 235 11.46 -10.11 -15.21
C ALA A 235 12.52 -10.19 -16.33
N THR A 236 13.32 -11.25 -16.34
CA THR A 236 14.33 -11.47 -17.38
C THR A 236 13.69 -11.81 -18.74
N TYR A 237 12.59 -12.56 -18.75
CA TYR A 237 11.79 -12.82 -19.93
C TYR A 237 11.19 -11.53 -20.52
N CYS A 238 10.53 -10.72 -19.69
CA CYS A 238 9.95 -9.44 -20.12
C CYS A 238 11.03 -8.48 -20.66
N ALA A 239 12.21 -8.46 -20.06
CA ALA A 239 13.34 -7.69 -20.56
C ALA A 239 13.84 -8.20 -21.93
N ALA A 240 13.93 -9.53 -22.13
CA ALA A 240 14.32 -10.10 -23.41
C ALA A 240 13.28 -9.82 -24.52
N LYS A 241 12.00 -9.84 -24.17
CA LYS A 241 10.87 -9.58 -25.08
C LYS A 241 10.53 -8.07 -25.21
N HIS A 242 11.36 -7.18 -24.66
CA HIS A 242 11.14 -5.75 -24.73
C HIS A 242 11.02 -5.26 -26.19
N GLY A 243 10.02 -4.42 -26.45
CA GLY A 243 9.70 -3.89 -27.78
C GLY A 243 8.94 -4.85 -28.70
N THR A 244 8.63 -6.07 -28.27
CA THR A 244 7.88 -7.06 -29.09
C THR A 244 6.52 -7.42 -28.50
N PHE A 245 6.06 -6.75 -27.44
CA PHE A 245 4.73 -6.96 -26.89
C PHE A 245 3.68 -6.21 -27.73
N VAL A 246 2.52 -6.83 -27.92
CA VAL A 246 1.37 -6.24 -28.62
C VAL A 246 0.35 -5.79 -27.59
N GLY A 247 -0.07 -4.53 -27.66
CA GLY A 247 -1.11 -3.99 -26.79
C GLY A 247 -2.49 -4.52 -27.16
N SER A 248 -3.38 -4.63 -26.18
CA SER A 248 -4.79 -4.92 -26.45
C SER A 248 -5.50 -3.69 -27.05
N ASN A 249 -6.42 -3.92 -27.98
CA ASN A 249 -7.32 -2.89 -28.49
C ASN A 249 -8.75 -3.21 -28.02
N PRO A 250 -9.48 -2.29 -27.36
CA PRO A 250 -10.85 -2.52 -26.92
C PRO A 250 -11.85 -2.86 -28.03
N LEU A 251 -11.57 -2.44 -29.27
CA LEU A 251 -12.50 -2.62 -30.40
C LEU A 251 -12.20 -3.85 -31.26
N LEU A 252 -10.97 -4.38 -31.19
CA LEU A 252 -10.50 -5.44 -32.07
C LEU A 252 -9.56 -6.39 -31.31
N GLU A 253 -9.81 -7.70 -31.42
CA GLU A 253 -8.85 -8.69 -30.94
C GLU A 253 -7.59 -8.66 -31.81
N MET A 254 -6.49 -8.24 -31.20
CA MET A 254 -5.20 -8.17 -31.88
C MET A 254 -4.46 -9.51 -31.72
N PRO A 255 -4.06 -10.19 -32.82
CA PRO A 255 -3.28 -11.41 -32.73
C PRO A 255 -1.93 -11.13 -32.04
N GLY A 256 -1.53 -12.00 -31.11
CA GLY A 256 -0.27 -11.85 -30.35
C GLY A 256 -0.35 -11.00 -29.08
N THR A 257 -1.56 -10.60 -28.65
CA THR A 257 -1.81 -9.97 -27.34
C THR A 257 -1.60 -10.92 -26.17
N THR A 258 -1.94 -12.20 -26.35
CA THR A 258 -1.74 -13.24 -25.34
C THR A 258 -0.30 -13.76 -25.37
N ASP A 259 0.24 -14.05 -24.19
CA ASP A 259 1.59 -14.56 -24.03
C ASP A 259 1.57 -15.87 -23.24
N GLY A 260 1.93 -16.97 -23.91
CA GLY A 260 1.89 -18.31 -23.32
C GLY A 260 2.81 -18.49 -22.10
N PHE A 261 3.92 -17.76 -22.03
CA PHE A 261 4.87 -17.85 -20.92
C PHE A 261 4.36 -17.11 -19.67
N ILE A 262 3.78 -15.92 -19.85
CA ILE A 262 3.13 -15.17 -18.77
C ILE A 262 1.92 -15.94 -18.25
N ASN A 263 1.09 -16.48 -19.16
CA ASN A 263 -0.07 -17.30 -18.80
C ASN A 263 0.34 -18.54 -18.02
N LEU A 264 1.40 -19.24 -18.45
CA LEU A 264 1.95 -20.38 -17.72
C LEU A 264 2.32 -20.00 -16.28
N SER A 265 3.02 -18.88 -16.09
CA SER A 265 3.44 -18.43 -14.76
C SER A 265 2.25 -18.12 -13.84
N LEU A 266 1.28 -17.36 -14.34
CA LEU A 266 0.08 -17.00 -13.58
C LEU A 266 -0.79 -18.23 -13.28
N GLU A 267 -0.92 -19.15 -14.23
CA GLU A 267 -1.70 -20.37 -14.07
C GLU A 267 -1.08 -21.33 -13.05
N GLN A 268 0.25 -21.46 -13.03
CA GLN A 268 0.95 -22.23 -12.00
C GLN A 268 0.72 -21.64 -10.59
N LEU A 269 0.72 -20.31 -10.45
CA LEU A 269 0.38 -19.66 -9.18
C LEU A 269 -1.09 -19.85 -8.81
N ARG A 270 -2.01 -19.75 -9.77
CA ARG A 270 -3.45 -20.02 -9.55
C ARG A 270 -3.68 -21.44 -9.02
N GLN A 271 -3.07 -22.44 -9.64
CA GLN A 271 -3.16 -23.84 -9.20
C GLN A 271 -2.51 -24.05 -7.82
N THR A 272 -1.44 -23.31 -7.53
CA THR A 272 -0.78 -23.33 -6.21
C THR A 272 -1.69 -22.76 -5.13
N MET A 273 -2.38 -21.64 -5.41
CA MET A 273 -3.39 -21.07 -4.52
C MET A 273 -4.51 -22.05 -4.24
N GLN A 274 -5.06 -22.70 -5.27
CA GLN A 274 -6.09 -23.73 -5.09
C GLN A 274 -5.62 -24.89 -4.22
N THR A 275 -4.36 -25.31 -4.37
CA THR A 275 -3.77 -26.37 -3.54
C THR A 275 -3.64 -25.92 -2.09
N ALA A 276 -3.18 -24.69 -1.85
CA ALA A 276 -3.04 -24.11 -0.52
C ALA A 276 -4.38 -24.04 0.21
N LEU A 277 -5.40 -23.50 -0.46
CA LEU A 277 -6.76 -23.38 0.09
C LEU A 277 -7.40 -24.74 0.38
N ALA A 278 -7.23 -25.74 -0.50
CA ALA A 278 -7.73 -27.08 -0.28
C ALA A 278 -7.08 -27.77 0.94
N LYS A 279 -5.82 -27.44 1.25
CA LYS A 279 -5.06 -28.02 2.37
C LYS A 279 -5.18 -27.24 3.67
N GLY A 280 -5.77 -26.05 3.66
CA GLY A 280 -5.77 -25.18 4.84
C GLY A 280 -4.45 -24.43 5.07
N ASP A 281 -3.56 -24.37 4.09
CA ASP A 281 -2.21 -23.79 4.25
C ASP A 281 -2.22 -22.28 3.96
N GLU A 282 -2.54 -21.48 4.99
CA GLU A 282 -2.61 -20.02 4.86
C GLU A 282 -1.27 -19.39 4.46
N ARG A 283 -0.14 -19.93 4.94
CA ARG A 283 1.21 -19.39 4.67
C ARG A 283 1.63 -19.61 3.21
N LEU A 284 1.31 -20.78 2.64
CA LEU A 284 1.50 -21.01 1.21
C LEU A 284 0.56 -20.12 0.38
N GLY A 285 -0.68 -19.94 0.82
CA GLY A 285 -1.62 -19.00 0.20
C GLY A 285 -1.09 -17.57 0.19
N GLU A 286 -0.60 -17.10 1.34
CA GLU A 286 -0.01 -15.78 1.55
C GLU A 286 1.19 -15.55 0.59
N SER A 287 2.11 -16.51 0.56
CA SER A 287 3.28 -16.49 -0.33
C SER A 287 2.88 -16.50 -1.81
N THR A 288 1.83 -17.23 -2.16
CA THR A 288 1.31 -17.29 -3.53
C THR A 288 0.70 -15.96 -3.96
N LEU A 289 -0.10 -15.31 -3.09
CA LEU A 289 -0.66 -13.98 -3.37
C LEU A 289 0.45 -12.94 -3.55
N ARG A 290 1.49 -12.97 -2.71
CA ARG A 290 2.68 -12.11 -2.86
C ARG A 290 3.38 -12.36 -4.19
N ALA A 291 3.51 -13.61 -4.62
CA ALA A 291 4.11 -13.95 -5.91
C ALA A 291 3.30 -13.38 -7.08
N ILE A 292 1.96 -13.47 -7.04
CA ILE A 292 1.08 -12.86 -8.06
C ILE A 292 1.24 -11.34 -8.06
N GLY A 293 1.26 -10.70 -6.89
CA GLY A 293 1.53 -9.25 -6.74
C GLY A 293 2.92 -8.83 -7.23
N GLY A 294 3.92 -9.68 -7.03
CA GLY A 294 5.25 -9.49 -7.56
C GLY A 294 5.27 -9.54 -9.10
N LEU A 295 4.59 -10.52 -9.70
CA LEU A 295 4.44 -10.60 -11.17
C LEU A 295 3.66 -9.41 -11.73
N TYR A 296 2.62 -8.95 -11.05
CA TYR A 296 1.92 -7.70 -11.41
C TYR A 296 2.90 -6.52 -11.53
N GLY A 297 3.77 -6.33 -10.53
CA GLY A 297 4.81 -5.28 -10.55
C GLY A 297 5.84 -5.47 -11.67
N VAL A 298 6.18 -6.71 -12.03
CA VAL A 298 7.04 -7.01 -13.19
C VAL A 298 6.33 -6.61 -14.50
N TYR A 299 5.05 -6.97 -14.65
CA TYR A 299 4.30 -6.73 -15.88
C TYR A 299 3.89 -5.27 -16.08
N LEU A 300 3.77 -4.48 -15.00
CA LEU A 300 3.62 -3.02 -15.09
C LEU A 300 4.79 -2.35 -15.83
N LYS A 301 5.99 -2.93 -15.76
CA LYS A 301 7.18 -2.42 -16.45
C LYS A 301 7.23 -2.79 -17.94
N ILE A 302 6.28 -3.58 -18.44
CA ILE A 302 6.18 -3.87 -19.87
C ILE A 302 5.74 -2.60 -20.60
N GLU A 303 6.49 -2.25 -21.64
CA GLU A 303 6.17 -1.14 -22.54
C GLU A 303 5.56 -1.67 -23.82
N TYR A 304 4.50 -1.01 -24.28
CA TYR A 304 3.76 -1.38 -25.47
C TYR A 304 3.91 -0.27 -26.52
N PRO A 305 4.12 -0.61 -27.79
CA PRO A 305 4.16 0.35 -28.87
C PRO A 305 2.83 1.11 -29.04
N GLY A 306 2.91 2.38 -29.45
CA GLY A 306 1.75 3.24 -29.73
C GLY A 306 1.40 4.25 -28.62
N ARG A 307 0.40 5.09 -28.92
CA ARG A 307 -0.03 6.21 -28.05
C ARG A 307 -0.78 5.77 -26.81
N ASP A 308 -1.60 4.72 -26.90
CA ASP A 308 -2.29 4.12 -25.76
C ASP A 308 -1.54 2.88 -25.27
N ARG A 309 -0.67 3.08 -24.27
CA ARG A 309 0.16 2.04 -23.66
C ARG A 309 -0.67 1.16 -22.72
N SER A 310 -1.58 0.36 -23.25
CA SER A 310 -2.41 -0.54 -22.43
C SER A 310 -1.53 -1.51 -21.64
N LYS A 311 -1.67 -1.55 -20.31
CA LYS A 311 -0.88 -2.45 -19.45
C LYS A 311 -1.52 -3.84 -19.36
N PHE A 312 -1.86 -4.42 -20.50
CA PHE A 312 -2.66 -5.64 -20.63
C PHE A 312 -2.20 -6.78 -19.69
N HIS A 313 -0.92 -7.16 -19.73
CA HIS A 313 -0.40 -8.25 -18.90
C HIS A 313 -0.42 -7.93 -17.39
N ALA A 314 -0.31 -6.66 -17.00
CA ALA A 314 -0.47 -6.26 -15.60
C ALA A 314 -1.94 -6.38 -15.18
N LEU A 315 -2.88 -5.95 -16.02
CA LEU A 315 -4.32 -6.11 -15.77
C LEU A 315 -4.71 -7.59 -15.66
N LEU A 316 -4.12 -8.45 -16.49
CA LEU A 316 -4.30 -9.89 -16.40
C LEU A 316 -3.84 -10.41 -15.01
N ALA A 317 -2.63 -10.06 -14.57
CA ALA A 317 -2.15 -10.45 -13.25
C ALA A 317 -3.00 -9.88 -12.10
N ALA A 318 -3.52 -8.65 -12.23
CA ALA A 318 -4.47 -8.09 -11.28
C ALA A 318 -5.78 -8.88 -11.23
N GLY A 319 -6.28 -9.35 -12.37
CA GLY A 319 -7.42 -10.27 -12.46
C GLY A 319 -7.18 -11.58 -11.72
N TYR A 320 -6.04 -12.23 -11.97
CA TYR A 320 -5.62 -13.44 -11.26
C TYR A 320 -5.52 -13.22 -9.74
N MET A 321 -4.97 -12.08 -9.31
CA MET A 321 -4.89 -11.71 -7.89
C MET A 321 -6.27 -11.55 -7.28
N GLY A 322 -7.15 -10.77 -7.94
CA GLY A 322 -8.52 -10.54 -7.46
C GLY A 322 -9.30 -11.84 -7.31
N SER A 323 -9.25 -12.72 -8.32
CA SER A 323 -9.90 -14.03 -8.27
C SER A 323 -9.28 -14.95 -7.21
N ALA A 324 -7.96 -14.89 -6.99
CA ALA A 324 -7.32 -15.65 -5.93
C ALA A 324 -7.80 -15.20 -4.55
N VAL A 325 -7.94 -13.90 -4.29
CA VAL A 325 -8.46 -13.40 -3.01
C VAL A 325 -9.95 -13.75 -2.83
N GLU A 326 -10.77 -13.63 -3.87
CA GLU A 326 -12.18 -14.04 -3.84
C GLU A 326 -12.34 -15.54 -3.52
N SER A 327 -11.44 -16.38 -4.02
CA SER A 327 -11.45 -17.82 -3.72
C SER A 327 -11.17 -18.16 -2.25
N VAL A 328 -10.66 -17.22 -1.44
CA VAL A 328 -10.42 -17.43 0.01
C VAL A 328 -11.71 -17.40 0.82
N ILE A 329 -12.74 -16.66 0.37
CA ILE A 329 -14.00 -16.44 1.08
C ILE A 329 -14.63 -17.73 1.64
N PRO A 330 -14.81 -18.82 0.85
CA PRO A 330 -15.44 -20.05 1.35
C PRO A 330 -14.56 -20.85 2.33
N HIS A 331 -13.26 -20.53 2.47
CA HIS A 331 -12.31 -21.32 3.28
C HIS A 331 -12.11 -20.79 4.70
N ASN A 332 -12.77 -19.69 5.10
CA ASN A 332 -12.72 -19.15 6.47
C ASN A 332 -11.29 -18.75 6.94
N MET A 333 -10.52 -18.08 6.08
CA MET A 333 -9.14 -17.67 6.35
C MET A 333 -9.02 -16.13 6.36
N PRO A 334 -9.48 -15.44 7.44
CA PRO A 334 -9.55 -13.98 7.48
C PRO A 334 -8.18 -13.30 7.34
N ASP A 335 -7.12 -13.89 7.89
CA ASP A 335 -5.76 -13.32 7.80
C ASP A 335 -5.25 -13.31 6.36
N LEU A 336 -5.48 -14.40 5.63
CA LEU A 336 -5.15 -14.51 4.21
C LEU A 336 -5.99 -13.52 3.36
N MET A 337 -7.26 -13.32 3.70
CA MET A 337 -8.11 -12.31 3.04
C MET A 337 -7.59 -10.89 3.28
N MET A 338 -7.20 -10.57 4.53
CA MET A 338 -6.63 -9.27 4.86
C MET A 338 -5.33 -9.01 4.09
N GLU A 339 -4.40 -9.97 4.02
CA GLU A 339 -3.18 -9.80 3.22
C GLU A 339 -3.49 -9.66 1.73
N GLY A 340 -4.46 -10.42 1.21
CA GLY A 340 -4.95 -10.28 -0.17
C GLY A 340 -5.46 -8.87 -0.48
N ILE A 341 -6.27 -8.30 0.43
CA ILE A 341 -6.78 -6.92 0.31
C ILE A 341 -5.62 -5.91 0.36
N ARG A 342 -4.65 -6.06 1.28
CA ARG A 342 -3.45 -5.19 1.33
C ARG A 342 -2.62 -5.26 0.06
N LEU A 343 -2.48 -6.45 -0.54
CA LEU A 343 -1.79 -6.62 -1.82
C LEU A 343 -2.54 -5.92 -2.96
N MET A 344 -3.86 -6.01 -3.01
CA MET A 344 -4.66 -5.30 -4.01
C MET A 344 -4.59 -3.78 -3.86
N GLY A 345 -4.61 -3.26 -2.63
CA GLY A 345 -4.41 -1.84 -2.35
C GLY A 345 -3.02 -1.35 -2.77
N ARG A 346 -1.96 -2.09 -2.42
CA ARG A 346 -0.59 -1.81 -2.88
C ARG A 346 -0.46 -1.82 -4.40
N ALA A 347 -1.09 -2.79 -5.07
CA ALA A 347 -1.10 -2.89 -6.53
C ALA A 347 -1.78 -1.68 -7.18
N SER A 348 -2.93 -1.25 -6.65
CA SER A 348 -3.65 -0.05 -7.12
C SER A 348 -2.82 1.22 -6.97
N LYS A 349 -2.11 1.39 -5.84
CA LYS A 349 -1.20 2.52 -5.61
C LYS A 349 -0.01 2.50 -6.59
N LEU A 350 0.57 1.33 -6.82
CA LEU A 350 1.66 1.16 -7.80
C LEU A 350 1.19 1.44 -9.23
N ALA A 351 -0.04 1.08 -9.57
CA ALA A 351 -0.63 1.34 -10.89
C ALA A 351 -0.64 2.84 -11.23
N LEU A 352 -0.97 3.71 -10.27
CA LEU A 352 -1.04 5.16 -10.47
C LEU A 352 0.25 5.79 -11.00
N ASP A 353 1.40 5.16 -10.74
CA ASP A 353 2.70 5.62 -11.26
C ASP A 353 2.96 5.20 -12.71
N HIS A 354 2.26 4.18 -13.22
CA HIS A 354 2.56 3.49 -14.47
C HIS A 354 1.40 3.43 -15.49
N THR A 355 0.16 3.66 -15.06
CA THR A 355 -1.07 3.55 -15.89
C THR A 355 -1.93 4.80 -15.80
N LYS A 356 -2.97 4.86 -16.65
CA LYS A 356 -4.09 5.78 -16.45
C LYS A 356 -4.82 5.43 -15.15
N PRO A 357 -5.35 6.40 -14.40
CA PRO A 357 -6.09 6.17 -13.17
C PRO A 357 -7.29 5.22 -13.30
N ASN A 358 -7.91 5.11 -14.48
CA ASN A 358 -9.04 4.20 -14.73
C ASN A 358 -8.72 2.74 -14.45
N GLU A 359 -7.46 2.33 -14.58
CA GLU A 359 -7.04 0.93 -14.42
C GLU A 359 -7.14 0.41 -12.97
N ILE A 360 -7.22 1.31 -11.97
CA ILE A 360 -7.34 0.90 -10.57
C ILE A 360 -8.76 0.45 -10.20
N VAL A 361 -9.75 0.81 -11.01
CA VAL A 361 -11.18 0.67 -10.67
C VAL A 361 -11.57 -0.78 -10.42
N SER A 362 -11.07 -1.72 -11.23
CA SER A 362 -11.40 -3.14 -11.07
C SER A 362 -10.93 -3.69 -9.72
N MET A 363 -9.72 -3.31 -9.28
CA MET A 363 -9.20 -3.75 -7.98
C MET A 363 -9.94 -3.09 -6.82
N VAL A 364 -10.24 -1.79 -6.93
CA VAL A 364 -11.04 -1.04 -5.95
C VAL A 364 -12.42 -1.68 -5.74
N GLN A 365 -13.11 -2.03 -6.83
CA GLN A 365 -14.41 -2.69 -6.77
C GLN A 365 -14.31 -4.03 -6.04
N LYS A 366 -13.27 -4.84 -6.30
CA LYS A 366 -13.04 -6.10 -5.58
C LYS A 366 -12.76 -5.89 -4.08
N ILE A 367 -11.96 -4.88 -3.71
CA ILE A 367 -11.73 -4.52 -2.30
C ILE A 367 -13.06 -4.16 -1.63
N ALA A 368 -13.89 -3.37 -2.30
CA ALA A 368 -15.20 -2.99 -1.77
C ALA A 368 -16.15 -4.18 -1.65
N THR A 369 -16.18 -5.11 -2.62
CA THR A 369 -16.94 -6.36 -2.49
C THR A 369 -16.49 -7.19 -1.28
N LEU A 370 -15.19 -7.26 -1.02
CA LEU A 370 -14.66 -7.98 0.14
C LEU A 370 -14.94 -7.27 1.48
N SER A 371 -15.20 -5.97 1.47
CA SER A 371 -15.59 -5.24 2.68
C SER A 371 -16.92 -5.74 3.27
N TYR A 372 -17.78 -6.39 2.48
CA TYR A 372 -19.05 -6.94 2.96
C TYR A 372 -18.89 -8.23 3.79
N VAL A 373 -17.71 -8.86 3.77
CA VAL A 373 -17.52 -10.17 4.43
C VAL A 373 -17.72 -10.08 5.95
N GLY A 374 -17.25 -8.99 6.58
CA GLY A 374 -17.46 -8.75 8.02
C GLY A 374 -18.92 -8.46 8.41
N ILE A 375 -19.79 -8.15 7.45
CA ILE A 375 -21.24 -8.01 7.68
C ILE A 375 -21.88 -9.38 7.80
N LEU A 376 -21.49 -10.29 6.90
CA LEU A 376 -22.01 -11.66 6.87
C LEU A 376 -21.52 -12.47 8.07
N ARG A 377 -20.29 -12.21 8.52
CA ARG A 377 -19.64 -12.94 9.61
C ARG A 377 -18.89 -12.00 10.53
N THR A 378 -19.33 -11.88 11.78
CA THR A 378 -18.80 -10.92 12.76
C THR A 378 -17.34 -11.16 13.13
N ASP A 379 -16.87 -12.41 13.05
CA ASP A 379 -15.46 -12.81 13.20
C ASP A 379 -14.55 -12.27 12.07
N HIS A 380 -15.13 -11.82 10.95
CA HIS A 380 -14.41 -11.24 9.82
C HIS A 380 -14.43 -9.71 9.81
N GLN A 381 -14.83 -9.05 10.90
CA GLN A 381 -14.84 -7.58 10.99
C GLN A 381 -13.49 -6.95 10.65
N ALA A 382 -12.37 -7.59 11.03
CA ALA A 382 -11.02 -7.13 10.70
C ALA A 382 -10.73 -7.09 9.19
N VAL A 383 -11.40 -7.95 8.40
CA VAL A 383 -11.34 -7.93 6.93
C VAL A 383 -12.01 -6.66 6.40
N THR A 384 -13.18 -6.30 6.92
CA THR A 384 -13.86 -5.04 6.56
C THR A 384 -13.03 -3.82 6.94
N LEU A 385 -12.46 -3.79 8.15
CA LEU A 385 -11.55 -2.73 8.58
C LEU A 385 -10.38 -2.57 7.60
N THR A 386 -9.71 -3.69 7.26
CA THR A 386 -8.59 -3.70 6.30
C THR A 386 -9.02 -3.20 4.92
N ALA A 387 -10.24 -3.51 4.47
CA ALA A 387 -10.77 -2.97 3.21
C ALA A 387 -10.93 -1.45 3.26
N PHE A 388 -11.46 -0.88 4.35
CA PHE A 388 -11.58 0.57 4.51
C PHE A 388 -10.21 1.27 4.63
N GLU A 389 -9.22 0.63 5.26
CA GLU A 389 -7.83 1.12 5.24
C GLU A 389 -7.29 1.22 3.81
N GLN A 390 -7.46 0.16 3.00
CA GLN A 390 -6.97 0.17 1.62
C GLN A 390 -7.75 1.14 0.72
N LEU A 391 -9.06 1.27 0.90
CA LEU A 391 -9.86 2.26 0.17
C LEU A 391 -9.42 3.69 0.52
N ALA A 392 -9.17 3.98 1.79
CA ALA A 392 -8.65 5.28 2.23
C ALA A 392 -7.26 5.57 1.63
N ASP A 393 -6.38 4.57 1.62
CA ASP A 393 -5.05 4.64 1.02
C ASP A 393 -5.07 4.91 -0.49
N VAL A 394 -5.95 4.21 -1.22
CA VAL A 394 -6.10 4.42 -2.66
C VAL A 394 -6.73 5.78 -2.96
N THR A 395 -7.73 6.23 -2.18
CA THR A 395 -8.28 7.60 -2.32
C THR A 395 -7.19 8.65 -2.14
N TYR A 396 -6.38 8.52 -1.08
CA TYR A 396 -5.32 9.48 -0.80
C TYR A 396 -4.29 9.56 -1.93
N ASP A 397 -3.82 8.41 -2.42
CA ASP A 397 -2.85 8.35 -3.53
C ASP A 397 -3.49 8.80 -4.86
N LEU A 398 -4.77 8.53 -5.10
CA LEU A 398 -5.46 9.03 -6.30
C LEU A 398 -5.53 10.55 -6.32
N ILE A 399 -5.80 11.19 -5.17
CA ILE A 399 -5.84 12.65 -5.07
C ILE A 399 -4.44 13.25 -5.22
N THR A 400 -3.43 12.70 -4.54
CA THR A 400 -2.08 13.30 -4.46
C THR A 400 -1.16 12.93 -5.64
N LYS A 401 -1.31 11.72 -6.19
CA LYS A 401 -0.46 11.20 -7.27
C LYS A 401 -1.16 11.14 -8.61
N GLY A 402 -2.50 11.10 -8.63
CA GLY A 402 -3.31 11.01 -9.84
C GLY A 402 -2.80 11.91 -10.96
N LYS A 403 -2.44 11.29 -12.08
CA LYS A 403 -2.04 11.97 -13.31
C LYS A 403 -3.18 11.81 -14.32
N HIS A 404 -3.44 12.82 -15.14
CA HIS A 404 -4.54 12.84 -16.11
C HIS A 404 -5.92 12.93 -15.42
N ASP A 405 -7.00 12.74 -16.19
CA ASP A 405 -8.36 12.78 -15.69
C ASP A 405 -8.64 11.67 -14.66
N ILE A 406 -9.07 12.07 -13.47
CA ILE A 406 -9.43 11.18 -12.36
C ILE A 406 -10.96 11.13 -12.08
N HIS A 407 -11.81 11.80 -12.86
CA HIS A 407 -13.25 11.87 -12.60
C HIS A 407 -13.91 10.49 -12.48
N PHE A 408 -13.65 9.60 -13.45
CA PHE A 408 -14.20 8.25 -13.45
C PHE A 408 -13.76 7.41 -12.22
N PRO A 409 -12.46 7.25 -11.92
CA PRO A 409 -12.02 6.45 -10.78
C PRO A 409 -12.45 7.04 -9.45
N VAL A 410 -12.46 8.37 -9.30
CA VAL A 410 -13.00 9.04 -8.11
C VAL A 410 -14.47 8.67 -7.89
N ARG A 411 -15.29 8.74 -8.94
CA ARG A 411 -16.72 8.40 -8.87
C ARG A 411 -16.92 6.94 -8.46
N GLN A 412 -16.12 6.03 -9.04
CA GLN A 412 -16.19 4.60 -8.71
C GLN A 412 -15.75 4.32 -7.28
N LEU A 413 -14.66 4.94 -6.81
CA LEU A 413 -14.21 4.82 -5.41
C LEU A 413 -15.26 5.33 -4.43
N ARG A 414 -15.84 6.50 -4.71
CA ARG A 414 -16.88 7.09 -3.86
C ARG A 414 -18.09 6.18 -3.77
N SER A 415 -18.56 5.67 -4.92
CA SER A 415 -19.66 4.70 -4.96
C SER A 415 -19.33 3.47 -4.13
N ALA A 416 -18.16 2.88 -4.34
CA ALA A 416 -17.69 1.68 -3.64
C ALA A 416 -17.61 1.87 -2.11
N VAL A 417 -17.05 2.98 -1.64
CA VAL A 417 -16.97 3.33 -0.21
C VAL A 417 -18.37 3.56 0.37
N THR A 418 -19.24 4.24 -0.37
CA THR A 418 -20.60 4.56 0.07
C THR A 418 -21.44 3.30 0.23
N GLU A 419 -21.46 2.43 -0.79
CA GLU A 419 -22.22 1.19 -0.75
C GLU A 419 -21.68 0.23 0.32
N ALA A 420 -20.36 0.15 0.49
CA ALA A 420 -19.74 -0.64 1.56
C ALA A 420 -20.15 -0.14 2.96
N ALA A 421 -20.12 1.18 3.17
CA ALA A 421 -20.50 1.78 4.45
C ALA A 421 -22.00 1.59 4.75
N LYS A 422 -22.88 1.75 3.75
CA LYS A 422 -24.32 1.45 3.89
C LYS A 422 -24.55 0.00 4.29
N GLY A 423 -23.89 -0.93 3.59
CA GLY A 423 -23.97 -2.35 3.92
C GLY A 423 -23.55 -2.60 5.36
N PHE A 424 -22.45 -1.98 5.81
CA PHE A 424 -21.96 -2.19 7.16
C PHE A 424 -22.87 -1.58 8.24
N LEU A 425 -23.58 -0.49 7.95
CA LEU A 425 -24.58 0.10 8.86
C LEU A 425 -25.81 -0.78 9.08
N GLU A 426 -26.03 -1.83 8.26
CA GLU A 426 -27.05 -2.85 8.51
C GLU A 426 -26.64 -3.86 9.60
N ALA A 427 -25.35 -3.93 9.95
CA ALA A 427 -24.90 -4.75 11.06
C ALA A 427 -25.43 -4.21 12.41
N ARG A 428 -25.58 -5.10 13.40
CA ARG A 428 -26.03 -4.70 14.73
C ARG A 428 -24.93 -3.92 15.45
N GLU A 429 -25.25 -2.71 15.89
CA GLU A 429 -24.34 -1.93 16.72
C GLU A 429 -24.26 -2.50 18.15
N THR A 430 -23.05 -2.66 18.67
CA THR A 430 -22.82 -3.02 20.08
C THR A 430 -22.43 -1.77 20.87
N GLN A 431 -23.01 -1.60 22.05
CA GLN A 431 -22.90 -0.37 22.85
C GLN A 431 -21.50 -0.14 23.46
N LEU A 432 -20.67 -1.19 23.60
CA LEU A 432 -19.41 -1.16 24.36
C LEU A 432 -18.17 -0.73 23.56
N GLY A 433 -18.36 -0.28 22.32
CA GLY A 433 -17.30 0.23 21.45
C GLY A 433 -17.84 0.17 20.04
N SER A 434 -18.46 1.27 19.59
CA SER A 434 -19.26 1.25 18.37
C SER A 434 -18.47 0.66 17.20
N ILE A 435 -18.88 -0.54 16.82
CA ILE A 435 -18.29 -1.32 15.74
C ILE A 435 -18.26 -0.50 14.44
N HIS A 436 -19.29 0.30 14.19
CA HIS A 436 -19.38 1.17 13.02
C HIS A 436 -18.31 2.27 13.04
N HIS A 437 -18.17 2.99 14.16
CA HIS A 437 -17.13 4.01 14.32
C HIS A 437 -15.74 3.41 14.11
N HIS A 438 -15.42 2.30 14.78
CA HIS A 438 -14.10 1.70 14.70
C HIS A 438 -13.76 1.14 13.31
N THR A 439 -14.71 0.45 12.66
CA THR A 439 -14.46 -0.23 11.37
C THR A 439 -14.39 0.76 10.20
N LEU A 440 -15.20 1.82 10.24
CA LEU A 440 -15.25 2.84 9.18
C LEU A 440 -14.26 3.99 9.42
N ALA A 441 -13.63 4.04 10.60
CA ALA A 441 -12.67 5.06 11.01
C ALA A 441 -11.55 5.34 10.00
N PRO A 442 -10.92 4.35 9.33
CA PRO A 442 -9.81 4.61 8.41
C PRO A 442 -10.16 5.62 7.32
N TYR A 443 -11.43 5.68 6.90
CA TYR A 443 -11.90 6.62 5.88
C TYR A 443 -12.54 7.88 6.49
N PHE A 444 -13.38 7.72 7.51
CA PHE A 444 -14.28 8.78 7.98
C PHE A 444 -13.89 9.42 9.31
N SER A 445 -13.00 8.82 10.10
CA SER A 445 -12.69 9.35 11.43
C SER A 445 -12.03 10.72 11.36
N SER A 446 -12.55 11.64 12.15
CA SER A 446 -11.96 12.97 12.33
C SER A 446 -10.97 13.04 13.50
N THR A 447 -10.93 12.01 14.35
CA THR A 447 -10.10 11.95 15.56
C THR A 447 -8.79 11.21 15.35
N SER A 448 -8.68 10.40 14.30
CA SER A 448 -7.44 9.69 13.95
C SER A 448 -6.59 10.47 12.94
N VAL A 449 -5.30 10.65 13.25
CA VAL A 449 -4.32 11.25 12.32
C VAL A 449 -4.03 10.33 11.13
N SER A 450 -4.20 9.01 11.28
CA SER A 450 -3.97 8.02 10.22
C SER A 450 -5.15 7.85 9.27
N SER A 451 -6.33 8.40 9.60
CA SER A 451 -7.49 8.34 8.71
C SER A 451 -7.25 9.12 7.41
N LEU A 452 -8.09 8.90 6.40
CA LEU A 452 -8.07 9.73 5.18
C LEU A 452 -8.16 11.22 5.54
N ARG A 453 -9.14 11.62 6.37
CA ARG A 453 -9.30 13.03 6.77
C ARG A 453 -8.09 13.57 7.53
N GLY A 454 -7.50 12.81 8.45
CA GLY A 454 -6.29 13.19 9.17
C GLY A 454 -5.10 13.42 8.24
N ARG A 455 -4.88 12.50 7.29
CA ARG A 455 -3.82 12.61 6.28
C ARG A 455 -4.03 13.76 5.31
N LEU A 456 -5.27 14.00 4.87
CA LEU A 456 -5.62 15.15 4.03
C LEU A 456 -5.41 16.46 4.79
N THR A 457 -5.70 16.52 6.08
CA THR A 457 -5.43 17.72 6.91
C THR A 457 -3.96 18.07 6.93
N SER A 458 -3.09 17.09 7.23
CA SER A 458 -1.63 17.27 7.20
C SER A 458 -1.13 17.70 5.83
N PHE A 459 -1.69 17.13 4.76
CA PHE A 459 -1.33 17.46 3.38
C PHE A 459 -1.77 18.88 2.97
N VAL A 460 -3.00 19.27 3.29
CA VAL A 460 -3.54 20.61 2.98
C VAL A 460 -2.75 21.70 3.69
N ASN A 461 -2.33 21.47 4.94
CA ASN A 461 -1.47 22.39 5.66
C ASN A 461 -0.12 22.60 4.94
N GLN A 462 0.49 21.52 4.42
CA GLN A 462 1.72 21.61 3.61
C GLN A 462 1.50 22.35 2.28
N VAL A 463 0.36 22.12 1.63
CA VAL A 463 -0.01 22.80 0.37
C VAL A 463 -0.25 24.30 0.60
N GLY A 464 -0.81 24.68 1.75
CA GLY A 464 -1.03 26.08 2.12
C GLY A 464 0.24 26.92 2.20
N GLU A 465 1.38 26.29 2.49
CA GLU A 465 2.70 26.94 2.57
C GLU A 465 3.47 26.95 1.23
N ALA A 466 2.94 26.29 0.19
CA ALA A 466 3.64 26.14 -1.08
C ALA A 466 3.67 27.45 -1.89
N PRO A 467 4.77 27.73 -2.63
CA PRO A 467 4.88 28.94 -3.45
C PRO A 467 3.93 28.92 -4.66
N VAL A 468 3.54 30.12 -5.11
CA VAL A 468 2.52 30.40 -6.14
C VAL A 468 2.72 29.64 -7.46
N VAL A 469 3.97 29.34 -7.86
CA VAL A 469 4.31 28.82 -9.20
C VAL A 469 4.44 27.29 -9.22
N ASN A 470 4.03 26.58 -8.17
CA ASN A 470 4.15 25.12 -8.16
C ASN A 470 3.04 24.44 -8.99
N MET A 471 3.31 24.19 -10.29
CA MET A 471 2.37 23.53 -11.21
C MET A 471 1.83 22.21 -10.66
N ARG A 472 2.67 21.42 -9.98
CA ARG A 472 2.26 20.14 -9.42
C ARG A 472 1.24 20.31 -8.29
N VAL A 473 1.38 21.36 -7.48
CA VAL A 473 0.40 21.69 -6.44
C VAL A 473 -0.91 22.12 -7.06
N GLY A 474 -0.89 22.93 -8.13
CA GLY A 474 -2.10 23.30 -8.87
C GLY A 474 -2.85 22.10 -9.47
N GLU A 475 -2.12 21.11 -10.01
CA GLU A 475 -2.71 19.84 -10.47
C GLU A 475 -3.39 19.08 -9.32
N ILE A 476 -2.72 18.99 -8.17
CA ILE A 476 -3.25 18.29 -7.00
C ILE A 476 -4.51 19.00 -6.45
N ILE A 477 -4.53 20.34 -6.42
CA ILE A 477 -5.73 21.10 -6.06
C ILE A 477 -6.88 20.78 -7.02
N GLY A 478 -6.60 20.65 -8.32
CA GLY A 478 -7.57 20.19 -9.32
C GLY A 478 -8.10 18.77 -9.05
N ASN A 479 -7.23 17.86 -8.61
CA ASN A 479 -7.62 16.52 -8.18
C ASN A 479 -8.52 16.56 -6.92
N PHE A 480 -8.22 17.44 -5.96
CA PHE A 480 -9.07 17.66 -4.79
C PHE A 480 -10.45 18.19 -5.18
N GLU A 481 -10.52 19.14 -6.10
CA GLU A 481 -11.80 19.66 -6.63
C GLU A 481 -12.62 18.55 -7.28
N THR A 482 -11.97 17.74 -8.13
CA THR A 482 -12.59 16.57 -8.78
C THR A 482 -13.11 15.54 -7.76
N TRP A 483 -12.35 15.32 -6.69
CA TRP A 483 -12.74 14.43 -5.61
C TRP A 483 -13.89 14.98 -4.75
N ALA A 484 -13.94 16.29 -4.54
CA ALA A 484 -15.00 16.96 -3.78
C ALA A 484 -16.32 17.04 -4.56
N ASP A 485 -16.27 17.07 -5.89
CA ASP A 485 -17.46 17.16 -6.74
C ASP A 485 -18.47 16.04 -6.44
N GLN A 486 -19.71 16.42 -6.08
CA GLN A 486 -20.82 15.54 -5.69
C GLN A 486 -20.62 14.72 -4.40
N ILE A 487 -19.57 14.95 -3.60
CA ILE A 487 -19.35 14.19 -2.36
C ILE A 487 -20.47 14.39 -1.32
N TYR A 488 -21.12 15.56 -1.35
CA TYR A 488 -22.26 15.91 -0.52
C TYR A 488 -23.45 14.95 -0.69
N SER A 489 -23.64 14.35 -1.88
CA SER A 489 -24.77 13.45 -2.13
C SER A 489 -24.61 12.15 -1.33
N SER A 490 -23.44 11.51 -1.46
CA SER A 490 -23.10 10.31 -0.70
C SER A 490 -23.07 10.58 0.81
N GLN A 491 -22.54 11.74 1.22
CA GLN A 491 -22.46 12.11 2.62
C GLN A 491 -23.83 12.29 3.26
N LYS A 492 -24.75 12.98 2.57
CA LYS A 492 -26.14 13.13 3.03
C LYS A 492 -26.79 11.77 3.22
N GLU A 493 -26.65 10.87 2.26
CA GLU A 493 -27.29 9.56 2.30
C GLU A 493 -26.79 8.71 3.48
N LEU A 494 -25.46 8.66 3.67
CA LEU A 494 -24.87 7.96 4.81
C LEU A 494 -25.27 8.58 6.15
N LEU A 495 -25.34 9.92 6.24
CA LEU A 495 -25.70 10.62 7.47
C LEU A 495 -27.14 10.30 7.88
N LEU A 496 -28.08 10.36 6.93
CA LEU A 496 -29.47 10.04 7.20
C LEU A 496 -29.64 8.58 7.64
N LEU A 497 -28.95 7.65 6.98
CA LEU A 497 -28.98 6.24 7.35
C LEU A 497 -28.39 6.00 8.75
N ALA A 498 -27.24 6.62 9.06
CA ALA A 498 -26.59 6.48 10.37
C ALA A 498 -27.48 7.01 11.51
N VAL A 499 -28.13 8.17 11.31
CA VAL A 499 -29.07 8.74 12.30
C VAL A 499 -30.31 7.87 12.44
N GLN A 500 -30.87 7.37 11.34
CA GLN A 500 -32.01 6.44 11.36
C GLN A 500 -31.69 5.17 12.17
N LYS A 501 -30.47 4.63 12.00
CA LYS A 501 -29.98 3.45 12.72
C LYS A 501 -29.48 3.76 14.14
N ARG A 502 -29.50 5.03 14.56
CA ARG A 502 -28.96 5.50 15.85
C ARG A 502 -27.47 5.16 16.05
N SER A 503 -26.73 5.10 14.96
CA SER A 503 -25.34 4.69 14.99
C SER A 503 -24.40 5.81 15.41
N SER A 504 -23.43 5.48 16.25
CA SER A 504 -22.39 6.43 16.67
C SER A 504 -21.52 6.94 15.52
N PHE A 505 -21.51 6.23 14.38
CA PHE A 505 -20.90 6.69 13.13
C PHE A 505 -21.45 8.05 12.65
N SER A 506 -22.64 8.45 13.12
CA SER A 506 -23.17 9.80 12.90
C SER A 506 -22.21 10.90 13.36
N TYR A 507 -21.44 10.67 14.42
CA TYR A 507 -20.39 11.59 14.89
C TYR A 507 -19.31 11.80 13.81
N ASP A 508 -18.80 10.70 13.24
CA ASP A 508 -17.78 10.79 12.19
C ASP A 508 -18.34 11.52 10.98
N LEU A 509 -19.57 11.20 10.55
CA LEU A 509 -20.16 11.84 9.39
C LEU A 509 -20.40 13.34 9.58
N ILE A 510 -20.80 13.78 10.78
CA ILE A 510 -20.97 15.21 11.08
C ILE A 510 -19.61 15.91 11.08
N THR A 511 -18.66 15.40 11.85
CA THR A 511 -17.32 16.02 11.96
C THR A 511 -16.54 15.97 10.66
N TRP A 512 -16.72 14.92 9.86
CA TRP A 512 -16.09 14.77 8.55
C TRP A 512 -16.66 15.75 7.53
N ALA A 513 -17.99 15.96 7.51
CA ALA A 513 -18.61 16.94 6.62
C ALA A 513 -18.10 18.36 6.90
N VAL A 514 -18.02 18.74 8.18
CA VAL A 514 -17.44 20.04 8.60
C VAL A 514 -15.96 20.10 8.25
N GLY A 515 -15.17 19.12 8.70
CA GLY A 515 -13.73 19.11 8.55
C GLY A 515 -13.26 19.10 7.11
N ILE A 516 -13.88 18.32 6.22
CA ILE A 516 -13.55 18.35 4.79
C ILE A 516 -13.93 19.70 4.17
N SER A 517 -15.06 20.30 4.57
CA SER A 517 -15.44 21.62 4.07
C SER A 517 -14.42 22.71 4.45
N GLU A 518 -13.89 22.66 5.67
CA GLU A 518 -12.80 23.53 6.12
C GLU A 518 -11.52 23.31 5.30
N LEU A 519 -11.16 22.05 5.00
CA LEU A 519 -10.02 21.74 4.14
C LEU A 519 -10.19 22.30 2.73
N LEU A 520 -11.39 22.20 2.15
CA LEU A 520 -11.69 22.77 0.83
C LEU A 520 -11.57 24.30 0.84
N ASN A 521 -12.05 24.96 1.89
CA ASN A 521 -11.86 26.40 2.07
C ASN A 521 -10.38 26.78 2.23
N ALA A 522 -9.62 26.00 2.99
CA ALA A 522 -8.18 26.20 3.13
C ALA A 522 -7.45 26.09 1.79
N LEU A 523 -7.75 25.06 1.00
CA LEU A 523 -7.19 24.89 -0.35
C LEU A 523 -7.60 26.02 -1.30
N SER A 524 -8.83 26.54 -1.18
CA SER A 524 -9.30 27.67 -1.99
C SER A 524 -8.49 28.97 -1.75
N ASN A 525 -7.84 29.07 -0.60
CA ASN A 525 -6.98 30.19 -0.22
C ASN A 525 -5.48 29.90 -0.42
N ALA A 526 -5.12 28.70 -0.86
CA ALA A 526 -3.72 28.36 -1.10
C ALA A 526 -3.14 29.25 -2.22
N PRO A 527 -1.89 29.75 -2.11
CA PRO A 527 -1.30 30.65 -3.10
C PRO A 527 -1.21 30.06 -4.51
N ALA A 528 -1.09 28.74 -4.61
CA ALA A 528 -1.02 28.00 -5.87
C ALA A 528 -2.41 27.65 -6.47
N CYS A 529 -3.51 28.04 -5.82
CA CYS A 529 -4.87 27.73 -6.26
C CYS A 529 -5.32 28.67 -7.40
N PRO A 530 -5.65 28.15 -8.60
CA PRO A 530 -6.22 28.95 -9.68
C PRO A 530 -7.60 29.52 -9.31
N GLN A 531 -7.90 30.74 -9.76
CA GLN A 531 -9.15 31.43 -9.43
C GLN A 531 -10.40 30.61 -9.80
N TYR A 532 -10.41 29.91 -10.94
CA TYR A 532 -11.55 29.08 -11.33
C TYR A 532 -11.76 27.86 -10.41
N GLN A 533 -10.69 27.32 -9.82
CA GLN A 533 -10.78 26.20 -8.87
C GLN A 533 -11.21 26.70 -7.49
N LYS A 534 -10.79 27.91 -7.10
CA LYS A 534 -11.18 28.55 -5.85
C LYS A 534 -12.69 28.63 -5.67
N ASP A 535 -13.41 29.11 -6.68
CA ASP A 535 -14.87 29.28 -6.61
C ASP A 535 -15.60 27.93 -6.54
N LYS A 536 -15.10 26.92 -7.28
CA LYS A 536 -15.62 25.55 -7.21
C LYS A 536 -15.38 24.90 -5.84
N LEU A 537 -14.16 24.98 -5.30
CA LEU A 537 -13.81 24.43 -3.99
C LEU A 537 -14.70 25.03 -2.88
N ARG A 538 -14.92 26.35 -2.90
CA ARG A 538 -15.82 27.03 -1.96
C ARG A 538 -17.26 26.57 -2.12
N SER A 539 -17.73 26.42 -3.36
CA SER A 539 -19.08 25.89 -3.64
C SER A 539 -19.25 24.47 -3.10
N HIS A 540 -18.26 23.58 -3.34
CA HIS A 540 -18.26 22.22 -2.83
C HIS A 540 -18.24 22.17 -1.29
N ALA A 541 -17.48 23.06 -0.63
CA ALA A 541 -17.48 23.22 0.83
C ALA A 541 -18.86 23.62 1.37
N VAL A 542 -19.52 24.58 0.73
CA VAL A 542 -20.88 25.00 1.09
C VAL A 542 -21.87 23.86 0.90
N TRP A 543 -21.84 23.15 -0.22
CA TRP A 543 -22.74 22.03 -0.49
C TRP A 543 -22.54 20.88 0.51
N LEU A 544 -21.29 20.59 0.89
CA LEU A 544 -20.98 19.53 1.84
C LEU A 544 -21.44 19.87 3.26
N VAL A 545 -21.15 21.05 3.80
CA VAL A 545 -21.66 21.41 5.15
C VAL A 545 -23.18 21.51 5.16
N SER A 546 -23.78 21.94 4.04
CA SER A 546 -25.24 22.03 3.89
C SER A 546 -25.94 20.68 3.97
N THR A 547 -25.25 19.54 3.88
CA THR A 547 -25.87 18.23 4.11
C THR A 547 -26.43 18.12 5.53
N LEU A 548 -25.88 18.86 6.50
CA LEU A 548 -26.35 18.89 7.89
C LEU A 548 -27.75 19.52 8.04
N SER A 549 -28.20 20.32 7.07
CA SER A 549 -29.58 20.85 7.07
C SER A 549 -30.64 19.75 7.00
N TRP A 550 -30.29 18.59 6.42
CA TRP A 550 -31.19 17.45 6.21
C TRP A 550 -31.40 16.58 7.44
N LEU A 551 -30.69 16.85 8.55
CA LEU A 551 -30.88 16.13 9.81
C LEU A 551 -32.36 16.13 10.21
N PRO A 552 -32.94 14.97 10.58
CA PRO A 552 -34.35 14.88 10.96
C PRO A 552 -34.70 15.78 12.16
N ASP A 553 -35.93 16.29 12.16
CA ASP A 553 -36.46 17.21 13.17
C ASP A 553 -37.36 16.50 14.21
N ASP A 554 -37.43 15.16 14.15
CA ASP A 554 -38.11 14.39 15.19
C ASP A 554 -37.34 14.45 16.51
N LYS A 555 -38.09 14.40 17.61
CA LYS A 555 -37.57 14.54 18.98
C LYS A 555 -36.38 13.63 19.23
N ASP A 556 -36.50 12.36 18.86
CA ASP A 556 -35.48 11.37 19.16
C ASP A 556 -34.21 11.63 18.36
N SER A 557 -34.30 11.97 17.07
CA SER A 557 -33.16 12.33 16.21
C SER A 557 -32.42 13.56 16.71
N VAL A 558 -33.14 14.59 17.13
CA VAL A 558 -32.56 15.79 17.72
C VAL A 558 -31.80 15.47 19.01
N ILE A 559 -32.40 14.70 19.93
CA ILE A 559 -31.74 14.29 21.19
C ILE A 559 -30.46 13.49 20.90
N PHE A 560 -30.53 12.58 19.93
CA PHE A 560 -29.41 11.72 19.57
C PHE A 560 -28.24 12.52 18.99
N VAL A 561 -28.50 13.39 18.00
CA VAL A 561 -27.46 14.20 17.34
C VAL A 561 -26.89 15.25 18.30
N ALA A 562 -27.69 15.77 19.23
CA ALA A 562 -27.23 16.74 20.23
C ALA A 562 -26.07 16.21 21.11
N LYS A 563 -25.90 14.89 21.23
CA LYS A 563 -24.77 14.26 21.94
C LYS A 563 -23.41 14.55 21.29
N TYR A 564 -23.39 15.00 20.04
CA TYR A 564 -22.18 15.19 19.24
C TYR A 564 -21.76 16.67 19.11
N SER A 565 -22.22 17.55 20.01
CA SER A 565 -21.85 18.97 20.05
C SER A 565 -22.01 19.73 18.72
N LEU A 566 -23.05 19.39 17.93
CA LEU A 566 -23.28 20.00 16.61
C LEU A 566 -23.33 21.54 16.65
N THR A 567 -23.86 22.12 17.73
CA THR A 567 -23.90 23.58 17.95
C THR A 567 -22.51 24.21 17.96
N GLU A 568 -21.56 23.60 18.66
CA GLU A 568 -20.19 24.11 18.79
C GLU A 568 -19.44 23.92 17.47
N LEU A 569 -19.61 22.75 16.82
CA LEU A 569 -19.02 22.47 15.51
C LEU A 569 -19.47 23.47 14.43
N LEU A 570 -20.77 23.79 14.35
CA LEU A 570 -21.28 24.76 13.38
C LEU A 570 -20.79 26.18 13.68
N PHE A 571 -20.67 26.54 14.96
CA PHE A 571 -20.11 27.82 15.38
C PHE A 571 -18.64 27.95 14.97
N GLU A 572 -17.82 26.94 15.27
CA GLU A 572 -16.40 26.92 14.91
C GLU A 572 -16.20 26.96 13.39
N ALA A 573 -16.99 26.19 12.63
CA ALA A 573 -16.96 26.20 11.18
C ALA A 573 -17.31 27.57 10.60
N ALA A 574 -18.34 28.24 11.14
CA ALA A 574 -18.68 29.60 10.74
C ALA A 574 -17.52 30.57 11.04
N LEU A 575 -16.96 30.51 12.26
CA LEU A 575 -15.87 31.38 12.66
C LEU A 575 -14.60 31.18 11.81
N ASP A 576 -14.24 29.93 11.48
CA ASP A 576 -13.14 29.61 10.56
C ASP A 576 -13.41 30.16 9.15
N GLY A 577 -14.63 29.97 8.63
CA GLY A 577 -15.07 30.53 7.35
C GLY A 577 -14.91 32.04 7.28
N TYR A 578 -15.33 32.75 8.33
CA TYR A 578 -15.18 34.21 8.44
C TYR A 578 -13.70 34.62 8.46
N ARG A 579 -12.88 33.99 9.32
CA ARG A 579 -11.43 34.27 9.43
C ARG A 579 -10.68 34.04 8.13
N ARG A 580 -11.12 33.08 7.32
CA ARG A 580 -10.55 32.75 6.00
C ARG A 580 -11.09 33.61 4.85
N GLY A 581 -12.06 34.49 5.09
CA GLY A 581 -12.72 35.26 4.03
C GLY A 581 -13.55 34.39 3.07
N CYS A 582 -14.09 33.27 3.56
CA CYS A 582 -15.01 32.39 2.83
C CYS A 582 -16.45 32.71 3.26
N LEU A 583 -16.98 33.85 2.82
CA LEU A 583 -18.24 34.42 3.31
C LEU A 583 -19.48 33.55 3.04
N ASP A 584 -19.57 32.89 1.87
CA ASP A 584 -20.70 32.01 1.57
C ASP A 584 -20.75 30.80 2.52
N PHE A 585 -19.58 30.26 2.87
CA PHE A 585 -19.45 29.18 3.85
C PHE A 585 -19.79 29.64 5.26
N TYR A 586 -19.35 30.86 5.61
CA TYR A 586 -19.71 31.51 6.87
C TYR A 586 -21.23 31.63 7.01
N GLU A 587 -21.91 32.22 6.02
CA GLU A 587 -23.36 32.41 6.04
C GLU A 587 -24.12 31.08 6.00
N ALA A 588 -23.66 30.08 5.25
CA ALA A 588 -24.24 28.74 5.27
C ALA A 588 -24.17 28.10 6.66
N SER A 589 -22.99 28.13 7.31
CA SER A 589 -22.80 27.58 8.66
C SER A 589 -23.59 28.33 9.73
N LYS A 590 -23.64 29.67 9.63
CA LYS A 590 -24.47 30.54 10.50
C LYS A 590 -25.96 30.24 10.34
N GLN A 591 -26.42 30.02 9.11
CA GLN A 591 -27.81 29.64 8.84
C GLN A 591 -28.12 28.23 9.38
N LEU A 592 -27.23 27.26 9.20
CA LEU A 592 -27.36 25.92 9.80
C LEU A 592 -27.44 25.97 11.32
N LEU A 593 -26.65 26.83 11.97
CA LEU A 593 -26.69 27.04 13.42
C LEU A 593 -28.03 27.61 13.88
N MET A 594 -28.59 28.58 13.13
CA MET A 594 -29.93 29.13 13.38
C MET A 594 -31.02 28.06 13.20
N ASP A 595 -30.95 27.28 12.13
CA ASP A 595 -31.91 26.20 11.87
C ASP A 595 -31.81 25.11 12.94
N TRP A 596 -30.60 24.80 13.41
CA TRP A 596 -30.39 23.87 14.53
C TRP A 596 -30.93 24.42 15.85
N ALA A 597 -30.78 25.72 16.11
CA ALA A 597 -31.39 26.39 17.27
C ALA A 597 -32.92 26.22 17.26
N ARG A 598 -33.55 26.39 16.09
CA ARG A 598 -34.98 26.19 15.89
C ARG A 598 -35.37 24.73 16.15
N LYS A 599 -34.72 23.76 15.51
CA LYS A 599 -35.00 22.31 15.68
C LYS A 599 -34.83 21.85 17.13
N GLY A 600 -33.69 22.20 17.74
CA GLY A 600 -33.37 21.88 19.13
C GLY A 600 -34.32 22.52 20.14
N GLY A 601 -34.78 23.75 19.88
CA GLY A 601 -35.70 24.49 20.73
C GLY A 601 -37.14 23.97 20.71
N ARG A 602 -37.55 23.15 19.73
CA ARG A 602 -38.89 22.53 19.70
C ARG A 602 -39.10 21.48 20.78
N HIS A 603 -38.03 20.83 21.22
CA HIS A 603 -38.11 19.64 22.06
C HIS A 603 -37.55 19.92 23.46
N GLU A 604 -38.33 19.64 24.51
CA GLU A 604 -37.99 19.92 25.92
C GLU A 604 -36.67 19.26 26.41
N THR A 605 -36.21 18.24 25.69
CA THR A 605 -35.03 17.43 25.97
C THR A 605 -33.77 17.90 25.24
N GLY A 606 -33.87 18.87 24.31
CA GLY A 606 -32.75 19.57 23.69
C GLY A 606 -32.08 20.59 24.62
N ARG A 607 -31.82 20.19 25.88
CA ARG A 607 -31.40 21.07 26.98
C ARG A 607 -30.20 21.92 26.56
N GLY A 608 -30.42 23.22 26.42
CA GLY A 608 -29.38 24.20 26.13
C GLY A 608 -29.06 24.41 24.64
N ILE A 609 -29.66 23.68 23.68
CA ILE A 609 -29.31 23.87 22.25
C ILE A 609 -29.67 25.29 21.78
N LEU A 610 -30.90 25.75 22.04
CA LEU A 610 -31.36 27.09 21.69
C LEU A 610 -30.51 28.18 22.38
N GLU A 611 -30.19 27.97 23.66
CA GLU A 611 -29.36 28.87 24.46
C GLU A 611 -27.93 28.98 23.89
N THR A 612 -27.25 27.85 23.71
CA THR A 612 -25.88 27.77 23.22
C THR A 612 -25.77 28.26 21.77
N ALA A 613 -26.74 27.92 20.92
CA ALA A 613 -26.77 28.40 19.53
C ALA A 613 -26.99 29.91 19.47
N ALA A 614 -27.88 30.46 20.30
CA ALA A 614 -28.09 31.90 20.40
C ALA A 614 -26.83 32.63 20.85
N LYS A 615 -26.13 32.13 21.88
CA LYS A 615 -24.82 32.64 22.29
C LYS A 615 -23.80 32.63 21.15
N GLY A 616 -23.70 31.51 20.43
CA GLY A 616 -22.81 31.38 19.27
C GLY A 616 -23.14 32.39 18.18
N LEU A 617 -24.41 32.56 17.84
CA LEU A 617 -24.86 33.54 16.84
C LEU A 617 -24.60 35.00 17.26
N VAL A 618 -24.76 35.32 18.55
CA VAL A 618 -24.38 36.62 19.12
C VAL A 618 -22.87 36.86 18.97
N ALA A 619 -22.06 35.86 19.33
CA ALA A 619 -20.61 35.94 19.18
C ALA A 619 -20.20 36.19 17.72
N LEU A 620 -20.81 35.51 16.77
CA LEU A 620 -20.58 35.70 15.34
C LEU A 620 -20.99 37.11 14.87
N ALA A 621 -22.19 37.58 15.24
CA ALA A 621 -22.67 38.91 14.84
C ALA A 621 -21.83 40.06 15.41
N ILE A 622 -21.29 39.92 16.61
CA ILE A 622 -20.38 40.91 17.20
C ILE A 622 -19.00 40.83 16.55
N SER A 623 -18.53 39.62 16.23
CA SER A 623 -17.26 39.41 15.52
C SER A 623 -17.25 40.05 14.13
N GLU A 624 -18.40 40.16 13.47
CA GLU A 624 -18.53 40.90 12.20
C GLU A 624 -18.30 42.41 12.35
N GLY A 625 -18.45 42.96 13.55
CA GLY A 625 -18.16 44.36 13.86
C GLY A 625 -19.09 45.40 13.21
N THR A 626 -20.22 44.99 12.63
CA THR A 626 -21.17 45.90 11.97
C THR A 626 -22.54 45.92 12.65
N GLN A 627 -23.17 47.11 12.71
CA GLN A 627 -24.53 47.25 13.23
C GLN A 627 -25.58 46.55 12.33
N ALA A 628 -25.26 46.37 11.05
CA ALA A 628 -26.08 45.58 10.13
C ALA A 628 -26.16 44.11 10.56
N ALA A 629 -25.04 43.51 10.97
CA ALA A 629 -24.99 42.11 11.43
C ALA A 629 -25.89 41.86 12.64
N THR A 630 -25.84 42.76 13.63
CA THR A 630 -26.67 42.66 14.85
C THR A 630 -28.15 42.86 14.54
N THR A 631 -28.48 43.78 13.62
CA THR A 631 -29.86 44.01 13.16
C THR A 631 -30.40 42.79 12.41
N VAL A 632 -29.65 42.24 11.46
CA VAL A 632 -30.02 41.04 10.70
C VAL A 632 -30.23 39.85 11.63
N LEU A 633 -29.38 39.69 12.65
CA LEU A 633 -29.54 38.62 13.63
C LEU A 633 -30.89 38.74 14.37
N LYS A 634 -31.21 39.94 14.87
CA LYS A 634 -32.49 40.21 15.54
C LYS A 634 -33.69 39.92 14.63
N THR A 635 -33.63 40.38 13.37
CA THR A 635 -34.67 40.12 12.37
C THR A 635 -34.84 38.62 12.11
N LYS A 636 -33.74 37.87 11.95
CA LYS A 636 -33.79 36.42 11.73
C LYS A 636 -34.38 35.67 12.95
N PHE A 637 -34.03 36.07 14.17
CA PHE A 637 -34.65 35.50 15.37
C PHE A 637 -36.16 35.79 15.43
N GLY A 638 -36.57 37.03 15.15
CA GLY A 638 -38.00 37.37 15.07
C GLY A 638 -38.74 36.54 14.02
N ALA A 639 -38.16 36.37 12.83
CA ALA A 639 -38.73 35.53 11.77
C ALA A 639 -38.80 34.04 12.18
N MET A 640 -37.77 33.52 12.84
CA MET A 640 -37.75 32.15 13.36
C MET A 640 -38.87 31.89 14.37
N LEU A 641 -39.15 32.85 15.25
CA LEU A 641 -40.17 32.73 16.29
C LEU A 641 -41.60 32.88 15.77
N ASN A 642 -41.77 33.61 14.66
CA ASN A 642 -43.05 33.79 13.98
C ASN A 642 -43.32 32.72 12.90
N GLY A 643 -42.34 31.85 12.63
CA GLY A 643 -42.42 30.80 11.62
C GLY A 643 -43.05 29.51 12.12
N GLU A 644 -43.38 28.63 11.17
CA GLU A 644 -43.93 27.31 11.48
C GLU A 644 -42.91 26.43 12.24
N GLY A 645 -43.38 25.84 13.33
CA GLY A 645 -42.57 25.11 14.31
C GLY A 645 -41.53 26.00 14.99
N ALA A 646 -41.94 27.14 15.51
CA ALA A 646 -41.15 27.86 16.51
C ALA A 646 -41.04 27.05 17.81
N PRO A 647 -39.97 27.24 18.60
CA PRO A 647 -39.87 26.69 19.96
C PRO A 647 -41.10 27.04 20.81
N ALA A 648 -41.51 26.18 21.75
CA ALA A 648 -42.60 26.50 22.67
C ALA A 648 -42.24 27.68 23.59
N GLN A 649 -43.21 28.51 23.97
CA GLN A 649 -42.99 29.74 24.75
C GLN A 649 -42.22 29.47 26.07
N GLU A 650 -42.55 28.38 26.76
CA GLU A 650 -41.86 27.97 27.99
C GLU A 650 -40.36 27.72 27.79
N LEU A 651 -39.99 27.08 26.67
CA LEU A 651 -38.59 26.80 26.32
C LEU A 651 -37.85 28.08 25.92
N ARG A 652 -38.53 29.00 25.24
CA ARG A 652 -37.96 30.32 24.91
C ARG A 652 -37.68 31.13 26.17
N ILE A 653 -38.64 31.24 27.09
CA ILE A 653 -38.49 31.96 28.37
C ILE A 653 -37.33 31.36 29.15
N ARG A 654 -37.23 30.03 29.23
CA ARG A 654 -36.13 29.37 29.93
C ARG A 654 -34.76 29.68 29.29
N ALA A 655 -34.67 29.66 27.97
CA ALA A 655 -33.45 30.04 27.25
C ALA A 655 -33.11 31.52 27.48
N ALA A 656 -34.10 32.42 27.37
CA ALA A 656 -33.96 33.85 27.60
C ALA A 656 -33.42 34.16 29.01
N THR A 657 -33.99 33.56 30.06
CA THR A 657 -33.54 33.76 31.45
C THR A 657 -32.08 33.35 31.64
N LYS A 658 -31.67 32.24 31.01
CA LYS A 658 -30.27 31.79 31.09
C LYS A 658 -29.32 32.64 30.27
N ILE A 659 -29.73 33.08 29.07
CA ILE A 659 -28.93 34.02 28.25
C ILE A 659 -28.73 35.33 29.03
N ALA A 660 -29.80 35.90 29.58
CA ALA A 660 -29.74 37.12 30.37
C ALA A 660 -28.85 36.97 31.61
N ARG A 661 -28.94 35.83 32.32
CA ARG A 661 -28.05 35.54 33.46
C ARG A 661 -26.58 35.43 33.03
N ASN A 662 -26.31 34.74 31.94
CA ASN A 662 -24.93 34.55 31.45
C ASN A 662 -24.32 35.86 30.93
N ALA A 663 -25.13 36.79 30.40
CA ALA A 663 -24.68 38.08 29.87
C ALA A 663 -23.90 38.93 30.91
N ASP A 664 -24.15 38.72 32.20
CA ASP A 664 -23.54 39.47 33.31
C ASP A 664 -22.28 38.77 33.90
N ASP A 665 -22.01 37.50 33.58
CA ASP A 665 -21.08 36.63 34.34
C ASP A 665 -19.76 36.26 33.63
N PHE A 666 -19.52 36.65 32.37
CA PHE A 666 -18.37 36.18 31.57
C PHE A 666 -16.97 36.56 32.11
N ARG A 667 -16.85 37.57 32.99
CA ARG A 667 -15.57 38.03 33.56
C ARG A 667 -15.03 37.18 34.71
N ASN A 668 -15.88 36.43 35.40
CA ASN A 668 -15.54 35.78 36.68
C ASN A 668 -15.42 34.25 36.59
N SER A 669 -15.67 33.63 35.44
CA SER A 669 -15.58 32.18 35.29
C SER A 669 -14.12 31.74 35.08
N SER A 670 -13.48 31.26 36.15
CA SER A 670 -12.16 30.62 36.08
C SER A 670 -12.16 29.29 35.29
N PHE A 671 -13.32 28.87 34.76
CA PHE A 671 -13.52 27.67 33.96
C PHE A 671 -14.48 27.97 32.80
N LEU A 672 -13.96 28.40 31.65
CA LEU A 672 -14.72 28.47 30.41
C LEU A 672 -14.81 27.05 29.82
N HIS A 673 -16.02 26.50 29.77
CA HIS A 673 -16.24 25.08 29.42
C HIS A 673 -16.55 24.85 27.92
N SER A 674 -16.85 25.90 27.14
CA SER A 674 -17.24 25.81 25.72
C SER A 674 -16.45 26.80 24.85
N PRO A 675 -16.11 26.45 23.58
CA PRO A 675 -15.49 27.36 22.61
C PRO A 675 -16.26 28.67 22.41
N ILE A 676 -17.59 28.61 22.49
CA ILE A 676 -18.47 29.78 22.33
C ILE A 676 -18.26 30.77 23.49
N ASP A 677 -18.25 30.27 24.72
CA ASP A 677 -18.06 31.11 25.91
C ASP A 677 -16.66 31.73 25.91
N TYR A 678 -15.64 31.00 25.42
CA TYR A 678 -14.28 31.52 25.25
C TYR A 678 -14.22 32.70 24.27
N ILE A 679 -14.87 32.60 23.11
CA ILE A 679 -14.91 33.70 22.14
C ILE A 679 -15.69 34.90 22.69
N LEU A 680 -16.85 34.66 23.33
CA LEU A 680 -17.64 35.73 23.95
C LEU A 680 -16.85 36.52 25.01
N ALA A 681 -16.00 35.85 25.78
CA ALA A 681 -15.13 36.50 26.77
C ALA A 681 -14.04 37.39 26.15
N GLN A 682 -13.69 37.19 24.87
CA GLN A 682 -12.68 37.97 24.15
C GLN A 682 -13.25 39.16 23.37
N LEU A 683 -14.57 39.20 23.15
CA LEU A 683 -15.24 40.27 22.42
C LEU A 683 -15.51 41.50 23.31
N ASP A 684 -15.97 42.60 22.70
CA ASP A 684 -16.40 43.79 23.46
C ASP A 684 -17.57 43.42 24.40
N GLN A 685 -17.28 43.43 25.69
CA GLN A 685 -18.21 43.00 26.73
C GLN A 685 -19.45 43.90 26.81
N ALA A 686 -19.34 45.18 26.47
CA ALA A 686 -20.50 46.06 26.43
C ALA A 686 -21.46 45.64 25.30
N ALA A 687 -20.91 45.41 24.10
CA ALA A 687 -21.68 44.93 22.96
C ALA A 687 -22.28 43.53 23.21
N VAL A 688 -21.52 42.61 23.82
CA VAL A 688 -22.00 41.27 24.20
C VAL A 688 -23.19 41.37 25.14
N ARG A 689 -23.05 42.14 26.23
CA ARG A 689 -24.12 42.29 27.22
C ARG A 689 -25.40 42.86 26.60
N ILE A 690 -25.27 43.94 25.83
CA ILE A 690 -26.41 44.59 25.16
C ILE A 690 -27.11 43.60 24.23
N LEU A 691 -26.38 42.98 23.31
CA LEU A 691 -27.00 42.11 22.30
C LEU A 691 -27.57 40.82 22.93
N MET A 692 -26.95 40.27 23.97
CA MET A 692 -27.51 39.11 24.69
C MET A 692 -28.83 39.44 25.39
N HIS A 693 -28.95 40.62 26.02
CA HIS A 693 -30.23 41.05 26.60
C HIS A 693 -31.29 41.28 25.53
N GLU A 694 -30.95 41.95 24.42
CA GLU A 694 -31.88 42.16 23.30
C GLU A 694 -32.39 40.82 22.71
N ILE A 695 -31.51 39.83 22.54
CA ILE A 695 -31.90 38.49 22.07
C ILE A 695 -32.75 37.76 23.12
N ALA A 696 -32.42 37.88 24.42
CA ALA A 696 -33.25 37.32 25.49
C ALA A 696 -34.65 37.94 25.52
N GLU A 697 -34.78 39.24 25.30
CA GLU A 697 -36.07 39.94 25.17
C GLU A 697 -36.86 39.40 23.97
N ILE A 698 -36.23 39.32 22.79
CA ILE A 698 -36.88 38.77 21.59
C ILE A 698 -37.41 37.36 21.83
N LEU A 699 -36.64 36.50 22.50
CA LEU A 699 -37.07 35.15 22.87
C LEU A 699 -38.23 35.15 23.89
N ALA A 700 -38.27 36.09 24.82
CA ALA A 700 -39.30 36.17 25.85
C ALA A 700 -40.62 36.79 25.36
N THR A 701 -40.60 37.59 24.29
CA THR A 701 -41.81 38.23 23.73
C THR A 701 -42.84 37.21 23.24
N ASP A 702 -44.12 37.47 23.54
CA ASP A 702 -45.23 36.60 23.16
C ASP A 702 -45.69 36.91 21.72
N SER A 703 -45.63 35.91 20.84
CA SER A 703 -45.95 36.05 19.40
C SER A 703 -47.45 36.26 19.10
N ALA A 704 -48.29 36.50 20.12
CA ALA A 704 -49.74 36.66 20.00
C ALA A 704 -50.23 38.12 19.81
N GLN A 705 -49.36 39.13 19.91
CA GLN A 705 -49.78 40.55 19.92
C GLN A 705 -49.86 41.26 18.55
N SER A 706 -49.80 40.56 17.41
CA SER A 706 -49.91 41.19 16.07
C SER A 706 -51.16 40.77 15.28
N LYS A 707 -52.34 40.69 15.90
CA LYS A 707 -53.62 40.82 15.18
C LYS A 707 -54.11 42.27 15.33
N PRO A 708 -54.21 43.07 14.26
CA PRO A 708 -54.79 44.40 14.37
C PRO A 708 -56.29 44.28 14.64
N ASP A 709 -56.76 45.06 15.62
CA ASP A 709 -58.17 45.27 15.93
C ASP A 709 -58.94 45.64 14.65
N SER A 710 -59.73 44.68 14.15
CA SER A 710 -60.84 45.01 13.25
C SER A 710 -61.95 45.62 14.08
N GLY A 711 -61.85 46.93 14.29
CA GLY A 711 -62.92 47.76 14.83
C GLY A 711 -64.18 47.60 14.00
N CYS A 712 -65.24 47.12 14.65
CA CYS A 712 -66.60 47.18 14.15
C CYS A 712 -67.15 48.59 14.46
N PRO A 713 -67.79 49.25 13.49
CA PRO A 713 -68.93 50.10 13.86
C PRO A 713 -70.19 49.75 13.04
N LYS A 714 -71.31 50.04 13.71
CA LYS A 714 -72.71 49.80 13.37
C LYS A 714 -73.13 50.25 11.97
#